data_AF-A0A0C3KH01-F1
#
_entry.id   AF-A0A0C3KH01-F1
#
_cell.length_a   1.000
_cell.length_b   1.000
_cell.length_c   1.000
_cell.angle_alpha   90.00
_cell.angle_beta   90.00
_cell.angle_gamma   90.00
#
_symmetry.space_group_name_H-M   'P 1'
#
loop_
_entity.id
_entity.type
_entity.pdbx_description
1 polymer ?
#
loop_
_entity_poly.entity_id
_entity_poly.type
_entity_poly.pdbx_seq_one_letter_code
_entity_poly.pdbx_strand_id
1 'polypeptide(L)'
;SRSYDIPGLLRRLLVEVIKAACQDQLARDFHFEPFKAFQARPPADDSASETFQRLHDELYASDAWIAEQDKLDRLPPEPGCNLPRAIAGLMFWSDATHVSQFGQSKMWPIYLFFGNLSKWLRCKPRSRACHHVAHIPSLPDNIQDFIRSHSNGKSGSTATLRHCKRELFQAVWKRLVMDPDFLHAYQHGVVIDCADGITRRIYPCIFTYSADYPEKVLVATIRDLGQCPCPLCLVTLDQVHLLGQVADERIRIVKARVDSTERISKVQSARKIIYQHGYAATNDRSEYFLKPESLVATENAFSKALFANFEFNFFRMLVVDLMHEFELGVWKAVLIHLIRMLHTLGNDSVNEFNQRFRHLGNFGQSTIRSFAYMNTSDMRNWAARTYEDCLQCCIPCFEGLFPEPYNQHIIRLLYTLALWHGLAKLRQHTDETLDHLTAATQLLGKELRFFTNDVCPHFDTVETPKERAARERRTQAAMEKSAGKKGKEKSSPGSLPKTFSLRTIKLHLLGHYAAVIRWFGTTDSYSTQIGELQHRVVKSYYRRGNKRKDYVRLATRMQRRGELLHRITEQYTPLPDLSPEQHYQMAKSVKHKIHIGDLVGNNPEEPALAGFLPALKDHILGRLFDRPFDGEEGKFTDEERDQILILNNILYGHSTLRVNYTTYNMQRDHDVINPEIPSRAFIMVEAADGKTRFWYARVLGIFHLQVVNTTSTRRIPQRMDVLWIRWLGEDPEYVGNIGVRKLERVGYVPEGPYAFGFVDPDLVVRAAHLIPSFIYGKTDDLLTRSLYWDSQDGDWENYYVNPFVDRDMLSRFLGTGVGHTHPGCAPVSLTSANVIEDEDGEAGAEIGSLDEVGHDGGLEQVGERSCEDPKSSGKGGIESEVNSETESEKGSVDSDIDDEVAEDLGLADDDLIWEFDYGH
;
A
#
# COMPACT_ATOMS: atom_id res chain seq x y z
N SER A 1 41.40 21.10 -7.70
CA SER A 1 39.93 21.28 -7.81
C SER A 1 39.57 22.68 -7.33
N ARG A 2 38.47 23.26 -7.85
CA ARG A 2 37.91 24.53 -7.35
C ARG A 2 36.64 24.22 -6.56
N SER A 3 36.43 24.87 -5.42
CA SER A 3 35.21 24.74 -4.61
C SER A 3 34.15 25.74 -5.09
N TYR A 4 32.88 25.34 -5.02
CA TYR A 4 31.72 26.18 -5.27
C TYR A 4 30.79 26.09 -4.06
N ASP A 5 30.57 27.21 -3.39
CA ASP A 5 29.81 27.28 -2.16
C ASP A 5 28.33 27.58 -2.44
N ILE A 6 27.45 26.76 -1.87
CA ILE A 6 25.99 26.89 -2.01
C ILE A 6 25.43 27.39 -0.67
N PRO A 7 24.95 28.65 -0.60
CA PRO A 7 24.37 29.19 0.62
C PRO A 7 22.95 28.64 0.85
N GLY A 8 22.43 28.82 2.06
CA GLY A 8 21.02 28.59 2.37
C GLY A 8 20.65 27.20 2.93
N LEU A 9 21.63 26.35 3.26
CA LEU A 9 21.38 25.11 4.00
C LEU A 9 20.83 25.45 5.39
N LEU A 10 19.59 25.03 5.65
CA LEU A 10 18.97 25.07 6.97
C LEU A 10 19.00 23.66 7.55
N ARG A 11 19.71 23.46 8.66
CA ARG A 11 19.84 22.16 9.35
C ARG A 11 19.69 22.29 10.86
N ARG A 12 19.32 21.19 11.50
CA ARG A 12 19.44 20.96 12.95
C ARG A 12 20.52 19.89 13.17
N LEU A 13 21.22 19.98 14.30
CA LEU A 13 22.15 18.93 14.72
C LEU A 13 21.32 17.70 15.14
N LEU A 14 21.68 16.52 14.66
CA LEU A 14 20.92 15.29 14.94
C LEU A 14 20.86 15.00 16.45
N VAL A 15 21.98 15.16 17.16
CA VAL A 15 22.04 14.97 18.62
C VAL A 15 21.05 15.87 19.37
N GLU A 16 20.91 17.13 18.95
CA GLU A 16 19.95 18.06 19.57
C GLU A 16 18.50 17.71 19.24
N VAL A 17 18.24 17.10 18.09
CA VAL A 17 16.91 16.56 17.75
C VAL A 17 16.60 15.34 18.63
N ILE A 18 17.57 14.46 18.82
CA ILE A 18 17.46 13.26 19.68
C ILE A 18 17.18 13.66 21.13
N LYS A 19 17.97 14.58 21.70
CA LYS A 19 17.74 15.12 23.05
C LYS A 19 16.33 15.69 23.19
N ALA A 20 15.93 16.55 22.25
CA ALA A 20 14.61 17.16 22.30
C ALA A 20 13.48 16.12 22.21
N ALA A 21 13.63 15.08 21.38
CA ALA A 21 12.63 14.03 21.25
C ALA A 21 12.53 13.19 22.52
N CYS A 22 13.65 12.74 23.10
CA CYS A 22 13.66 11.97 24.34
C CYS A 22 13.13 12.73 25.56
N GLN A 23 13.17 14.07 25.51
CA GLN A 23 12.66 14.97 26.56
C GLN A 23 11.22 15.44 26.29
N ASP A 24 10.67 15.16 25.11
CA ASP A 24 9.31 15.56 24.74
C ASP A 24 8.28 14.70 25.49
N GLN A 25 7.08 15.25 25.69
CA GLN A 25 6.00 14.54 26.38
C GLN A 25 5.61 13.24 25.67
N LEU A 26 5.69 13.19 24.34
CA LEU A 26 5.46 11.95 23.58
C LEU A 26 6.46 10.84 23.90
N ALA A 27 7.65 11.17 24.42
CA ALA A 27 8.64 10.16 24.78
C ALA A 27 8.29 9.35 26.03
N ARG A 28 7.17 9.67 26.71
CA ARG A 28 6.59 8.77 27.71
C ARG A 28 6.10 7.46 27.11
N ASP A 29 5.72 7.48 25.83
CA ASP A 29 5.28 6.29 25.07
C ASP A 29 6.42 5.68 24.24
N PHE A 30 7.68 6.04 24.51
CA PHE A 30 8.82 5.42 23.84
C PHE A 30 9.10 4.02 24.38
N HIS A 31 9.24 3.07 23.46
CA HIS A 31 9.85 1.78 23.74
C HIS A 31 11.37 1.93 23.66
N PHE A 32 12.04 1.79 24.81
CA PHE A 32 13.50 1.80 24.92
C PHE A 32 14.10 0.38 24.90
N GLU A 33 13.32 -0.61 25.32
CA GLU A 33 13.71 -2.02 25.34
C GLU A 33 12.99 -2.77 24.21
N PRO A 34 13.72 -3.49 23.34
CA PRO A 34 13.10 -4.29 22.30
C PRO A 34 12.57 -5.62 22.84
N PHE A 35 11.61 -6.18 22.11
CA PHE A 35 11.03 -7.49 22.42
C PHE A 35 10.58 -8.21 21.16
N LYS A 36 10.33 -9.52 21.26
CA LYS A 36 9.65 -10.30 20.23
C LYS A 36 8.21 -10.54 20.70
N ALA A 37 7.24 -10.24 19.84
CA ALA A 37 5.84 -10.52 20.11
C ALA A 37 5.45 -11.86 19.47
N PHE A 38 4.67 -12.67 20.19
CA PHE A 38 4.18 -13.96 19.71
C PHE A 38 2.68 -14.07 19.98
N GLN A 39 1.96 -14.66 19.03
CA GLN A 39 0.60 -15.13 19.24
C GLN A 39 0.64 -16.58 19.70
N ALA A 40 0.02 -16.86 20.85
CA ALA A 40 -0.26 -18.21 21.29
C ALA A 40 -1.43 -18.80 20.48
N ARG A 41 -1.28 -20.02 19.99
CA ARG A 41 -2.34 -20.80 19.35
C ARG A 41 -2.72 -21.96 20.27
N PRO A 42 -4.00 -22.04 20.70
CA PRO A 42 -4.46 -23.14 21.52
C PRO A 42 -4.24 -24.46 20.77
N PRO A 43 -3.95 -25.55 21.50
CA PRO A 43 -3.72 -26.84 20.88
C PRO A 43 -4.99 -27.33 20.15
N ALA A 44 -4.79 -27.98 19.00
CA ALA A 44 -5.88 -28.45 18.16
C ALA A 44 -6.72 -29.56 18.81
N ASP A 45 -6.11 -30.30 19.75
CA ASP A 45 -6.74 -31.30 20.61
C ASP A 45 -6.05 -31.32 21.98
N ASP A 46 -6.62 -32.02 22.96
CA ASP A 46 -6.09 -32.13 24.33
C ASP A 46 -4.70 -32.80 24.41
N SER A 47 -4.19 -33.34 23.29
CA SER A 47 -2.90 -34.04 23.21
C SER A 47 -1.77 -33.20 22.61
N ALA A 48 -2.10 -32.12 21.90
CA ALA A 48 -1.13 -31.21 21.28
C ALA A 48 -0.63 -30.15 22.28
N SER A 49 0.60 -29.67 22.05
CA SER A 49 1.14 -28.53 22.79
C SER A 49 0.67 -27.21 22.19
N GLU A 50 0.51 -26.18 23.02
CA GLU A 50 0.38 -24.80 22.57
C GLU A 50 1.52 -24.44 21.61
N THR A 51 1.18 -23.83 20.48
CA THR A 51 2.17 -23.37 19.49
C THR A 51 2.22 -21.85 19.46
N PHE A 52 3.38 -21.29 19.13
CA PHE A 52 3.57 -19.84 19.08
C PHE A 52 3.93 -19.39 17.68
N GLN A 53 3.30 -18.31 17.22
CA GLN A 53 3.57 -17.71 15.92
C GLN A 53 4.17 -16.32 16.11
N ARG A 54 5.27 -16.02 15.41
CA ARG A 54 5.92 -14.70 15.49
C ARG A 54 5.02 -13.62 14.89
N LEU A 55 4.89 -12.50 15.59
CA LEU A 55 4.27 -11.28 15.11
C LEU A 55 5.34 -10.27 14.62
N HIS A 56 5.03 -9.60 13.52
CA HIS A 56 5.83 -8.57 12.86
C HIS A 56 4.98 -7.31 12.66
N ASP A 57 5.25 -6.23 13.40
CA ASP A 57 4.46 -5.01 13.35
C ASP A 57 5.27 -3.71 13.46
N GLU A 58 6.04 -3.55 14.53
CA GLU A 58 6.69 -2.32 14.94
C GLU A 58 8.21 -2.48 14.89
N LEU A 59 8.90 -1.36 14.65
CA LEU A 59 10.35 -1.39 14.52
C LEU A 59 11.05 -1.80 15.82
N TYR A 60 10.58 -1.33 16.98
CA TYR A 60 11.12 -1.73 18.29
C TYR A 60 10.87 -3.20 18.63
N ALA A 61 9.94 -3.88 17.95
CA ALA A 61 9.66 -5.30 18.10
C ALA A 61 10.30 -6.16 16.98
N SER A 62 11.10 -5.54 16.11
CA SER A 62 11.66 -6.17 14.91
C SER A 62 13.02 -6.83 15.16
N ASP A 63 13.36 -7.79 14.31
CA ASP A 63 14.67 -8.44 14.36
C ASP A 63 15.81 -7.45 14.02
N ALA A 64 15.54 -6.40 13.24
CA ALA A 64 16.49 -5.32 13.02
C ALA A 64 16.89 -4.62 14.34
N TRP A 65 15.92 -4.23 15.16
CA TRP A 65 16.22 -3.55 16.42
C TRP A 65 16.92 -4.45 17.40
N ILE A 66 16.45 -5.69 17.54
CA ILE A 66 17.06 -6.69 18.41
C ILE A 66 18.53 -6.91 18.02
N ALA A 67 18.84 -7.01 16.73
CA ALA A 67 20.21 -7.15 16.27
C ALA A 67 21.11 -5.95 16.63
N GLU A 68 20.60 -4.71 16.57
CA GLU A 68 21.36 -3.52 16.98
C GLU A 68 21.47 -3.42 18.51
N GLN A 69 20.44 -3.82 19.25
CA GLN A 69 20.47 -3.89 20.71
C GLN A 69 21.50 -4.93 21.18
N ASP A 70 21.54 -6.12 20.56
CA ASP A 70 22.53 -7.16 20.86
C ASP A 70 23.96 -6.67 20.61
N LYS A 71 24.20 -5.89 19.56
CA LYS A 71 25.50 -5.25 19.31
C LYS A 71 25.86 -4.29 20.43
N LEU A 72 24.93 -3.42 20.81
CA LEU A 72 25.12 -2.46 21.89
C LEU A 72 25.40 -3.16 23.23
N ASP A 73 24.68 -4.24 23.53
CA ASP A 73 24.80 -4.94 24.79
C ASP A 73 26.14 -5.66 24.96
N ARG A 74 26.72 -6.14 23.86
CA ARG A 74 28.06 -6.73 23.82
C ARG A 74 29.20 -5.72 23.98
N LEU A 75 28.95 -4.42 23.79
CA LEU A 75 29.97 -3.41 24.02
C LEU A 75 30.23 -3.25 25.53
N PRO A 76 31.47 -2.96 25.95
CA PRO A 76 31.74 -2.60 27.33
C PRO A 76 30.98 -1.31 27.70
N PRO A 77 30.47 -1.18 28.94
CA PRO A 77 29.92 0.09 29.42
C PRO A 77 30.96 1.22 29.35
N GLU A 78 30.49 2.44 29.13
CA GLU A 78 31.34 3.62 29.17
C GLU A 78 32.00 3.78 30.56
N PRO A 79 33.30 4.11 30.64
CA PRO A 79 34.00 4.21 31.92
C PRO A 79 33.28 5.12 32.92
N GLY A 80 32.97 4.58 34.11
CA GLY A 80 32.27 5.32 35.16
C GLY A 80 30.78 5.57 34.91
N CYS A 81 30.18 4.97 33.88
CA CYS A 81 28.76 5.12 33.57
C CYS A 81 27.97 3.85 33.88
N ASN A 82 27.05 3.93 34.85
CA ASN A 82 26.14 2.85 35.22
C ASN A 82 24.69 3.10 34.78
N LEU A 83 24.47 4.05 33.87
CA LEU A 83 23.15 4.38 33.36
C LEU A 83 22.63 3.27 32.42
N PRO A 84 21.30 3.03 32.37
CA PRO A 84 20.70 2.18 31.36
C PRO A 84 21.09 2.65 29.95
N ARG A 85 21.46 1.72 29.09
CA ARG A 85 21.75 1.97 27.68
C ARG A 85 20.49 1.71 26.87
N ALA A 86 20.17 2.61 25.94
CA ALA A 86 19.03 2.41 25.05
C ALA A 86 19.30 3.00 23.67
N ILE A 87 18.59 2.51 22.66
CA ILE A 87 18.71 2.98 21.28
C ILE A 87 17.70 4.10 21.01
N ALA A 88 18.15 5.14 20.32
CA ALA A 88 17.28 6.06 19.58
C ALA A 88 17.23 5.62 18.11
N GLY A 89 16.11 4.99 17.72
CA GLY A 89 15.95 4.46 16.37
C GLY A 89 15.62 5.55 15.36
N LEU A 90 16.55 5.89 14.50
CA LEU A 90 16.41 6.96 13.49
C LEU A 90 15.81 6.40 12.19
N MET A 91 14.68 6.97 11.79
CA MET A 91 14.01 6.68 10.53
C MET A 91 13.93 7.96 9.70
N PHE A 92 14.50 7.97 8.49
CA PHE A 92 14.59 9.15 7.65
C PHE A 92 13.62 9.11 6.46
N TRP A 93 13.16 10.29 6.05
CA TRP A 93 12.46 10.49 4.79
C TRP A 93 13.01 11.71 4.07
N SER A 94 13.02 11.68 2.74
CA SER A 94 13.19 12.87 1.93
C SER A 94 12.30 12.80 0.70
N ASP A 95 11.68 13.93 0.36
CA ASP A 95 10.85 14.05 -0.83
C ASP A 95 10.82 15.52 -1.26
N ALA A 96 11.00 15.79 -2.55
CA ALA A 96 11.05 17.13 -3.10
C ALA A 96 9.64 17.61 -3.43
N THR A 97 9.14 18.63 -2.72
CA THR A 97 7.77 19.13 -2.87
C THR A 97 7.69 20.53 -3.48
N HIS A 98 6.72 20.74 -4.37
CA HIS A 98 6.33 22.07 -4.85
C HIS A 98 5.40 22.75 -3.83
N VAL A 99 5.75 23.98 -3.42
CA VAL A 99 5.05 24.67 -2.32
C VAL A 99 4.07 25.74 -2.81
N SER A 100 4.18 26.19 -4.07
CA SER A 100 3.35 27.24 -4.65
C SER A 100 2.49 26.72 -5.81
N GLN A 101 1.20 27.10 -5.83
CA GLN A 101 0.25 26.80 -6.93
C GLN A 101 0.61 27.51 -8.25
N PHE A 102 1.24 28.70 -8.19
CA PHE A 102 1.54 29.54 -9.35
C PHE A 102 3.00 30.02 -9.40
N GLY A 103 3.93 29.27 -8.79
CA GLY A 103 5.34 29.67 -8.71
C GLY A 103 6.33 28.50 -8.73
N GLN A 104 7.61 28.80 -8.96
CA GLN A 104 8.70 27.80 -9.02
C GLN A 104 9.31 27.46 -7.64
N SER A 105 8.66 27.80 -6.54
CA SER A 105 9.22 27.57 -5.20
C SER A 105 9.15 26.09 -4.83
N LYS A 106 10.30 25.41 -4.86
CA LYS A 106 10.49 24.02 -4.42
C LYS A 106 11.04 23.98 -2.98
N MET A 107 10.63 22.98 -2.21
CA MET A 107 11.20 22.66 -0.91
C MET A 107 11.56 21.20 -0.88
N TRP A 108 12.72 20.85 -0.35
CA TRP A 108 13.18 19.47 -0.27
C TRP A 108 13.60 19.16 1.17
N PRO A 109 12.62 18.89 2.04
CA PRO A 109 12.88 18.58 3.44
C PRO A 109 13.48 17.19 3.62
N ILE A 110 14.28 17.06 4.69
CA ILE A 110 14.65 15.78 5.29
C ILE A 110 13.90 15.71 6.63
N TYR A 111 13.13 14.65 6.80
CA TYR A 111 12.38 14.34 8.01
C TYR A 111 13.08 13.24 8.80
N LEU A 112 12.94 13.30 10.12
CA LEU A 112 13.34 12.27 11.06
C LEU A 112 12.14 11.92 11.93
N PHE A 113 11.84 10.64 12.03
CA PHE A 113 10.96 10.07 13.06
C PHE A 113 11.74 9.07 13.91
N PHE A 114 11.20 8.79 15.09
CA PHE A 114 11.78 7.84 16.04
C PHE A 114 11.06 6.50 15.98
N GLY A 115 11.84 5.45 15.74
CA GLY A 115 11.43 4.05 15.78
C GLY A 115 10.87 3.59 17.12
N ASN A 116 11.27 4.29 18.20
CA ASN A 116 10.83 4.05 19.58
C ASN A 116 9.33 4.26 19.80
N LEU A 117 8.69 5.12 19.00
CA LEU A 117 7.28 5.46 19.17
C LEU A 117 6.43 4.53 18.29
N SER A 118 5.28 4.06 18.78
CA SER A 118 4.35 3.27 17.96
C SER A 118 3.93 4.02 16.69
N LYS A 119 3.79 3.30 15.58
CA LYS A 119 3.25 3.82 14.32
C LYS A 119 1.88 4.49 14.49
N TRP A 120 1.07 4.06 15.45
CA TRP A 120 -0.25 4.66 15.73
C TRP A 120 -0.16 6.10 16.24
N LEU A 121 0.90 6.45 16.97
CA LEU A 121 1.18 7.82 17.38
C LEU A 121 2.06 8.53 16.36
N ARG A 122 3.10 7.85 15.87
CA ARG A 122 4.10 8.38 14.93
C ARG A 122 3.47 8.86 13.62
N CYS A 123 2.50 8.11 13.08
CA CYS A 123 1.89 8.39 11.79
C CYS A 123 0.68 9.32 11.87
N LYS A 124 0.20 9.70 13.08
CA LYS A 124 -0.87 10.71 13.25
C LYS A 124 -0.31 12.10 12.92
N PRO A 125 -0.80 12.81 11.88
CA PRO A 125 -0.23 14.11 11.48
C PRO A 125 -0.26 15.18 12.58
N ARG A 126 -1.21 15.06 13.52
CA ARG A 126 -1.37 15.97 14.66
C ARG A 126 -0.50 15.61 15.86
N SER A 127 0.10 14.42 15.92
CA SER A 127 0.98 14.04 17.04
C SER A 127 2.24 14.88 17.08
N ARG A 128 2.74 15.32 15.91
CA ARG A 128 4.00 16.07 15.76
C ARG A 128 5.25 15.25 16.09
N ALA A 129 5.16 13.93 15.97
CA ALA A 129 6.31 13.03 16.02
C ALA A 129 7.33 13.25 14.88
N CYS A 130 7.00 14.07 13.88
CA CYS A 130 7.85 14.39 12.74
C CYS A 130 8.82 15.55 13.04
N HIS A 131 10.12 15.31 12.90
CA HIS A 131 11.15 16.34 13.06
C HIS A 131 11.78 16.71 11.72
N HIS A 132 11.70 17.99 11.35
CA HIS A 132 12.46 18.53 10.21
C HIS A 132 13.93 18.67 10.60
N VAL A 133 14.82 17.92 9.96
CA VAL A 133 16.26 17.96 10.29
C VAL A 133 17.08 18.80 9.31
N ALA A 134 16.69 18.86 8.04
CA ALA A 134 17.34 19.72 7.06
C ALA A 134 16.42 20.07 5.89
N HIS A 135 16.82 21.09 5.12
CA HIS A 135 16.22 21.40 3.83
C HIS A 135 17.32 21.47 2.78
N ILE A 136 17.26 20.58 1.79
CA ILE A 136 18.25 20.48 0.71
C ILE A 136 18.06 21.70 -0.21
N PRO A 137 19.09 22.56 -0.36
CA PRO A 137 19.00 23.69 -1.28
C PRO A 137 19.01 23.20 -2.73
N SER A 138 18.39 23.98 -3.62
CA SER A 138 18.52 23.75 -5.06
C SER A 138 19.90 24.19 -5.56
N LEU A 139 20.39 23.55 -6.62
CA LEU A 139 21.59 23.99 -7.32
C LEU A 139 21.33 25.37 -7.95
N PRO A 140 22.06 26.43 -7.56
CA PRO A 140 21.78 27.78 -8.06
C PRO A 140 22.12 27.92 -9.55
N ASP A 141 21.35 28.73 -10.29
CA ASP A 141 21.56 28.93 -11.74
C ASP A 141 22.92 29.56 -12.07
N ASN A 142 23.47 30.40 -11.18
CA ASN A 142 24.79 31.01 -11.34
C ASN A 142 25.96 30.01 -11.25
N ILE A 143 25.70 28.73 -10.99
CA ILE A 143 26.72 27.68 -11.15
C ILE A 143 27.24 27.62 -12.58
N GLN A 144 26.41 27.96 -13.57
CA GLN A 144 26.84 28.03 -14.96
C GLN A 144 27.90 29.11 -15.16
N ASP A 145 27.74 30.27 -14.55
CA ASP A 145 28.74 31.35 -14.61
C ASP A 145 30.05 30.92 -13.95
N PHE A 146 29.96 30.23 -12.79
CA PHE A 146 31.12 29.65 -12.14
C PHE A 146 31.84 28.64 -13.03
N ILE A 147 31.12 27.71 -13.67
CA ILE A 147 31.72 26.74 -14.59
C ILE A 147 32.38 27.47 -15.77
N ARG A 148 31.68 28.40 -16.42
CA ARG A 148 32.16 29.16 -17.58
C ARG A 148 33.44 29.95 -17.27
N SER A 149 33.53 30.54 -16.09
CA SER A 149 34.75 31.26 -15.66
C SER A 149 35.98 30.36 -15.52
N HIS A 150 35.80 29.04 -15.44
CA HIS A 150 36.87 28.05 -15.27
C HIS A 150 37.00 27.07 -16.45
N SER A 151 36.22 27.23 -17.51
CA SER A 151 36.13 26.32 -18.66
C SER A 151 36.28 27.03 -20.01
N ASN A 152 37.00 28.17 -20.03
CA ASN A 152 37.14 29.03 -21.21
C ASN A 152 35.79 29.46 -21.81
N GLY A 153 34.83 29.80 -20.96
CA GLY A 153 33.51 30.29 -21.35
C GLY A 153 32.48 29.22 -21.70
N LYS A 154 32.84 27.92 -21.64
CA LYS A 154 31.93 26.80 -21.96
C LYS A 154 30.98 26.48 -20.82
N SER A 155 29.69 26.34 -21.12
CA SER A 155 28.70 25.93 -20.11
C SER A 155 28.96 24.50 -19.62
N GLY A 156 28.56 24.22 -18.38
CA GLY A 156 28.54 22.86 -17.87
C GLY A 156 27.53 22.00 -18.62
N SER A 157 27.93 20.80 -19.01
CA SER A 157 27.03 19.83 -19.63
C SER A 157 25.94 19.36 -18.65
N THR A 158 24.85 18.82 -19.17
CA THR A 158 23.79 18.20 -18.36
C THR A 158 24.33 17.10 -17.44
N ALA A 159 25.31 16.32 -17.92
CA ALA A 159 25.98 15.30 -17.13
C ALA A 159 26.77 15.90 -15.95
N THR A 160 27.51 17.00 -16.18
CA THR A 160 28.23 17.71 -15.11
C THR A 160 27.26 18.29 -14.08
N LEU A 161 26.17 18.94 -14.51
CA LEU A 161 25.17 19.47 -13.58
C LEU A 161 24.49 18.36 -12.77
N ARG A 162 24.18 17.22 -13.39
CA ARG A 162 23.62 16.04 -12.71
C ARG A 162 24.60 15.51 -11.66
N HIS A 163 25.89 15.47 -11.97
CA HIS A 163 26.94 15.12 -11.02
C HIS A 163 27.01 16.11 -9.85
N CYS A 164 26.96 17.42 -10.11
CA CYS A 164 26.91 18.46 -9.08
C CYS A 164 25.69 18.34 -8.17
N LYS A 165 24.50 17.99 -8.71
CA LYS A 165 23.28 17.75 -7.89
C LYS A 165 23.47 16.56 -6.94
N ARG A 166 24.08 15.47 -7.41
CA ARG A 166 24.41 14.30 -6.55
C ARG A 166 25.43 14.65 -5.46
N GLU A 167 26.49 15.39 -5.81
CA GLU A 167 27.45 15.86 -4.82
C GLU A 167 26.82 16.81 -3.79
N LEU A 168 25.88 17.68 -4.21
CA LEU A 168 25.14 18.55 -3.30
C LEU A 168 24.28 17.75 -2.31
N PHE A 169 23.51 16.77 -2.81
CA PHE A 169 22.71 15.89 -1.97
C PHE A 169 23.57 15.19 -0.91
N GLN A 170 24.67 14.57 -1.33
CA GLN A 170 25.59 13.89 -0.42
C GLN A 170 26.36 14.86 0.48
N ALA A 171 26.62 16.10 0.04
CA ALA A 171 27.22 17.13 0.89
C ALA A 171 26.29 17.56 2.03
N VAL A 172 24.98 17.65 1.79
CA VAL A 172 24.00 17.89 2.86
C VAL A 172 24.03 16.76 3.88
N TRP A 173 23.99 15.51 3.43
CA TRP A 173 24.10 14.35 4.33
C TRP A 173 25.43 14.30 5.08
N LYS A 174 26.56 14.62 4.43
CA LYS A 174 27.86 14.76 5.10
C LYS A 174 27.80 15.77 6.26
N ARG A 175 27.07 16.89 6.11
CA ARG A 175 26.86 17.86 7.20
C ARG A 175 25.96 17.35 8.33
N LEU A 176 25.23 16.26 8.14
CA LEU A 176 24.38 15.66 9.18
C LEU A 176 25.08 14.51 9.88
N VAL A 177 25.61 13.53 9.11
CA VAL A 177 26.14 12.27 9.66
C VAL A 177 27.64 12.28 9.96
N MET A 178 28.41 13.24 9.42
CA MET A 178 29.82 13.43 9.80
C MET A 178 29.99 14.54 10.86
N ASP A 179 28.91 14.92 11.51
CA ASP A 179 28.95 15.86 12.63
C ASP A 179 29.70 15.21 13.81
N PRO A 180 30.72 15.87 14.41
CA PRO A 180 31.54 15.25 15.46
C PRO A 180 30.73 14.78 16.66
N ASP A 181 29.72 15.56 17.06
CA ASP A 181 28.87 15.21 18.21
C ASP A 181 27.99 14.01 17.87
N PHE A 182 27.51 13.91 16.63
CA PHE A 182 26.76 12.75 16.17
C PHE A 182 27.62 11.49 16.15
N LEU A 183 28.83 11.55 15.58
CA LEU A 183 29.74 10.39 15.57
C LEU A 183 30.15 9.97 16.98
N HIS A 184 30.41 10.95 17.86
CA HIS A 184 30.67 10.68 19.26
C HIS A 184 29.46 10.00 19.94
N ALA A 185 28.24 10.51 19.73
CA ALA A 185 27.02 9.91 20.28
C ALA A 185 26.74 8.52 19.69
N TYR A 186 27.06 8.30 18.41
CA TYR A 186 26.93 6.99 17.75
C TYR A 186 27.84 5.94 18.41
N GLN A 187 29.07 6.31 18.75
CA GLN A 187 30.05 5.42 19.37
C GLN A 187 29.85 5.26 20.89
N HIS A 188 29.64 6.37 21.60
CA HIS A 188 29.71 6.45 23.07
C HIS A 188 28.35 6.72 23.73
N GLY A 189 27.30 6.92 22.94
CA GLY A 189 26.00 7.37 23.43
C GLY A 189 26.03 8.82 23.95
N VAL A 190 24.85 9.32 24.28
CA VAL A 190 24.65 10.63 24.92
C VAL A 190 23.76 10.46 26.16
N VAL A 191 24.14 11.09 27.27
CA VAL A 191 23.35 11.04 28.51
C VAL A 191 22.17 12.03 28.40
N ILE A 192 20.95 11.52 28.60
CA ILE A 192 19.71 12.29 28.47
C ILE A 192 18.78 11.94 29.64
N ASP A 193 18.23 12.97 30.29
CA ASP A 193 17.09 12.83 31.19
C ASP A 193 15.82 12.65 30.36
N CYS A 194 15.29 11.43 30.29
CA CYS A 194 14.13 11.12 29.47
C CYS A 194 12.81 11.60 30.12
N ALA A 195 11.77 11.76 29.30
CA ALA A 195 10.46 12.28 29.72
C ALA A 195 9.69 11.38 30.71
N ASP A 196 10.11 10.11 30.85
CA ASP A 196 9.62 9.15 31.84
C ASP A 196 10.34 9.25 33.20
N GLY A 197 11.29 10.17 33.35
CA GLY A 197 12.04 10.41 34.57
C GLY A 197 13.29 9.55 34.75
N ILE A 198 13.63 8.69 33.78
CA ILE A 198 14.83 7.85 33.84
C ILE A 198 15.95 8.48 33.00
N THR A 199 17.09 8.75 33.63
CA THR A 199 18.30 9.18 32.91
C THR A 199 18.95 7.99 32.21
N ARG A 200 19.11 8.07 30.89
CA ARG A 200 19.67 7.00 30.07
C ARG A 200 20.87 7.48 29.27
N ARG A 201 21.74 6.53 28.90
CA ARG A 201 22.73 6.73 27.83
C ARG A 201 22.14 6.24 26.52
N ILE A 202 21.77 7.18 25.66
CA ILE A 202 21.08 6.93 24.40
C ILE A 202 22.06 6.82 23.24
N TYR A 203 21.97 5.75 22.46
CA TYR A 203 22.78 5.47 21.27
C TYR A 203 21.94 5.67 20.00
N PRO A 204 22.29 6.62 19.11
CA PRO A 204 21.60 6.79 17.83
C PRO A 204 21.87 5.61 16.88
N CYS A 205 20.83 4.99 16.34
CA CYS A 205 20.96 3.92 15.33
C CYS A 205 20.09 4.23 14.12
N ILE A 206 20.65 4.17 12.91
CA ILE A 206 19.90 4.42 11.66
C ILE A 206 19.27 3.11 11.19
N PHE A 207 17.94 3.05 11.14
CA PHE A 207 17.21 1.86 10.72
C PHE A 207 16.70 1.97 9.29
N THR A 208 15.96 3.03 8.97
CA THR A 208 15.26 3.14 7.69
C THR A 208 15.46 4.48 7.03
N TYR A 209 15.38 4.49 5.71
CA TYR A 209 15.30 5.64 4.84
C TYR A 209 14.24 5.36 3.78
N SER A 210 13.15 6.11 3.85
CA SER A 210 12.02 6.00 2.95
C SER A 210 11.97 7.15 1.96
N ALA A 211 11.84 6.82 0.69
CA ALA A 211 11.72 7.78 -0.41
C ALA A 211 11.19 7.08 -1.67
N ASP A 212 10.83 7.88 -2.68
CA ASP A 212 10.51 7.38 -4.01
C ASP A 212 11.77 6.85 -4.74
N TYR A 213 11.59 6.24 -5.91
CA TYR A 213 12.72 5.62 -6.61
C TYR A 213 13.82 6.61 -7.04
N PRO A 214 13.51 7.75 -7.70
CA PRO A 214 14.52 8.74 -8.05
C PRO A 214 15.36 9.22 -6.85
N GLU A 215 14.73 9.41 -5.69
CA GLU A 215 15.41 9.79 -4.47
C GLU A 215 16.23 8.64 -3.87
N LYS A 216 15.67 7.41 -3.84
CA LYS A 216 16.40 6.20 -3.45
C LYS A 216 17.68 6.04 -4.26
N VAL A 217 17.68 6.38 -5.55
CA VAL A 217 18.87 6.37 -6.42
C VAL A 217 19.94 7.36 -5.94
N LEU A 218 19.56 8.55 -5.49
CA LEU A 218 20.48 9.55 -4.93
C LEU A 218 21.09 9.10 -3.62
N VAL A 219 20.28 8.49 -2.74
CA VAL A 219 20.73 7.92 -1.46
C VAL A 219 21.63 6.71 -1.71
N ALA A 220 21.25 5.81 -2.60
CA ALA A 220 21.98 4.60 -2.96
C ALA A 220 23.28 4.89 -3.73
N THR A 221 23.45 6.11 -4.26
CA THR A 221 24.56 6.49 -5.15
C THR A 221 24.69 5.56 -6.36
N ILE A 222 23.55 5.24 -6.98
CA ILE A 222 23.46 4.47 -8.21
C ILE A 222 22.97 5.32 -9.39
N ARG A 223 22.91 4.72 -10.58
CA ARG A 223 22.31 5.30 -11.77
C ARG A 223 20.84 4.94 -11.85
N ASP A 224 20.06 5.97 -12.09
CA ASP A 224 18.67 5.87 -12.47
C ASP A 224 18.53 4.99 -13.71
N LEU A 225 17.70 3.95 -13.61
CA LEU A 225 17.49 2.92 -14.63
C LEU A 225 18.80 2.37 -15.24
N GLY A 226 19.85 2.25 -14.42
CA GLY A 226 21.11 1.63 -14.82
C GLY A 226 20.97 0.14 -15.14
N GLN A 227 22.07 -0.49 -15.54
CA GLN A 227 22.14 -1.94 -15.78
C GLN A 227 21.58 -2.77 -14.61
N CYS A 228 21.86 -2.36 -13.38
CA CYS A 228 21.35 -2.92 -12.13
C CYS A 228 20.54 -1.83 -11.40
N PRO A 229 19.25 -1.64 -11.75
CA PRO A 229 18.48 -0.48 -11.32
C PRO A 229 18.06 -0.51 -9.85
N CYS A 230 18.11 -1.68 -9.20
CA CYS A 230 17.63 -1.88 -7.85
C CYS A 230 18.59 -1.29 -6.79
N PRO A 231 18.10 -0.55 -5.78
CA PRO A 231 18.93 -0.07 -4.67
C PRO A 231 19.28 -1.15 -3.65
N LEU A 232 18.64 -2.32 -3.70
CA LEU A 232 18.82 -3.41 -2.72
C LEU A 232 19.64 -4.58 -3.27
N CYS A 233 19.67 -4.80 -4.58
CA CYS A 233 20.37 -5.92 -5.21
C CYS A 233 20.95 -5.56 -6.59
N LEU A 234 21.71 -6.49 -7.17
CA LEU A 234 22.35 -6.36 -8.49
C LEU A 234 21.61 -7.14 -9.59
N VAL A 235 20.29 -7.39 -9.43
CA VAL A 235 19.46 -7.89 -10.54
C VAL A 235 19.53 -6.90 -11.69
N THR A 236 19.73 -7.40 -12.90
CA THR A 236 19.84 -6.55 -14.08
C THR A 236 18.46 -6.20 -14.65
N LEU A 237 18.35 -5.09 -15.37
CA LEU A 237 17.07 -4.62 -15.92
C LEU A 237 16.38 -5.67 -16.83
N ASP A 238 17.16 -6.46 -17.56
CA ASP A 238 16.67 -7.55 -18.40
C ASP A 238 16.14 -8.74 -17.60
N GLN A 239 16.54 -8.90 -16.33
CA GLN A 239 16.10 -9.98 -15.45
C GLN A 239 14.86 -9.63 -14.61
N VAL A 240 14.41 -8.37 -14.60
CA VAL A 240 13.29 -7.90 -13.77
C VAL A 240 11.98 -8.68 -14.01
N HIS A 241 11.73 -9.10 -15.24
CA HIS A 241 10.52 -9.85 -15.61
C HIS A 241 10.43 -11.25 -14.96
N LEU A 242 11.52 -11.73 -14.37
CA LEU A 242 11.60 -13.02 -13.67
C LEU A 242 10.97 -12.97 -12.26
N LEU A 243 10.33 -11.86 -11.87
CA LEU A 243 9.65 -11.70 -10.58
C LEU A 243 8.92 -12.98 -10.18
N GLY A 244 9.21 -13.48 -8.97
CA GLY A 244 8.50 -14.63 -8.41
C GLY A 244 9.03 -15.99 -8.86
N GLN A 245 10.07 -16.05 -9.69
CA GLN A 245 10.77 -17.30 -9.98
C GLN A 245 11.88 -17.56 -8.95
N VAL A 246 12.20 -18.83 -8.71
CA VAL A 246 13.30 -19.25 -7.82
C VAL A 246 14.64 -18.62 -8.23
N ALA A 247 14.88 -18.48 -9.54
CA ALA A 247 16.08 -17.84 -10.07
C ALA A 247 16.18 -16.36 -9.63
N ASP A 248 15.08 -15.61 -9.72
CA ASP A 248 15.00 -14.20 -9.30
C ASP A 248 15.21 -14.05 -7.79
N GLU A 249 14.56 -14.88 -6.98
CA GLU A 249 14.75 -14.90 -5.53
C GLU A 249 16.20 -15.18 -5.13
N ARG A 250 16.82 -16.21 -5.73
CA ARG A 250 18.23 -16.54 -5.48
C ARG A 250 19.15 -15.38 -5.86
N ILE A 251 18.92 -14.72 -6.99
CA ILE A 251 19.75 -13.59 -7.42
C ILE A 251 19.60 -12.41 -6.45
N ARG A 252 18.38 -12.09 -5.99
CA ARG A 252 18.17 -11.01 -5.00
C ARG A 252 18.96 -11.22 -3.71
N ILE A 253 19.02 -12.46 -3.23
CA ILE A 253 19.73 -12.82 -1.99
C ILE A 253 21.24 -12.83 -2.20
N VAL A 254 21.72 -13.60 -3.19
CA VAL A 254 23.17 -13.80 -3.42
C VAL A 254 23.84 -12.52 -3.93
N LYS A 255 23.13 -11.72 -4.73
CA LYS A 255 23.63 -10.46 -5.28
C LYS A 255 23.00 -9.24 -4.59
N ALA A 256 22.68 -9.34 -3.29
CA ALA A 256 22.32 -8.19 -2.49
C ALA A 256 23.43 -7.13 -2.53
N ARG A 257 23.07 -5.84 -2.53
CA ARG A 257 24.07 -4.77 -2.51
C ARG A 257 24.72 -4.66 -1.14
N VAL A 258 26.04 -4.59 -1.16
CA VAL A 258 26.86 -4.47 0.05
C VAL A 258 27.75 -3.24 -0.08
N ASP A 259 27.75 -2.39 0.96
CA ASP A 259 28.81 -1.39 1.09
C ASP A 259 30.10 -2.11 1.43
N SER A 260 31.06 -2.11 0.51
CA SER A 260 32.31 -2.87 0.63
C SER A 260 33.50 -2.02 0.26
N THR A 261 34.69 -2.44 0.73
CA THR A 261 35.96 -1.82 0.34
C THR A 261 36.16 -1.84 -1.17
N GLU A 262 35.71 -2.89 -1.86
CA GLU A 262 35.75 -2.98 -3.33
C GLU A 262 34.88 -1.90 -3.99
N ARG A 263 33.63 -1.74 -3.52
CA ARG A 263 32.73 -0.68 -4.03
C ARG A 263 33.33 0.70 -3.81
N ILE A 264 33.87 0.96 -2.62
CA ILE A 264 34.56 2.22 -2.29
C ILE A 264 35.74 2.46 -3.23
N SER A 265 36.57 1.44 -3.49
CA SER A 265 37.71 1.51 -4.40
C SER A 265 37.29 1.81 -5.85
N LYS A 266 36.23 1.18 -6.36
CA LYS A 266 35.64 1.47 -7.68
C LYS A 266 35.24 2.94 -7.80
N VAL A 267 34.52 3.48 -6.81
CA VAL A 267 34.09 4.89 -6.78
C VAL A 267 35.29 5.84 -6.68
N GLN A 268 36.26 5.55 -5.82
CA GLN A 268 37.47 6.37 -5.65
C GLN A 268 38.31 6.40 -6.93
N SER A 269 38.45 5.26 -7.62
CA SER A 269 39.17 5.16 -8.90
C SER A 269 38.50 6.00 -9.99
N ALA A 270 37.17 5.90 -10.12
CA ALA A 270 36.40 6.74 -11.04
C ALA A 270 36.54 8.24 -10.70
N ARG A 271 36.49 8.61 -9.41
CA ARG A 271 36.70 9.99 -8.96
C ARG A 271 38.12 10.50 -9.25
N LYS A 272 39.14 9.65 -9.12
CA LYS A 272 40.53 10.02 -9.46
C LYS A 272 40.64 10.42 -10.93
N ILE A 273 39.97 9.69 -11.82
CA ILE A 273 39.93 9.98 -13.26
C ILE A 273 39.24 11.33 -13.51
N ILE A 274 38.09 11.57 -12.89
CA ILE A 274 37.31 12.80 -13.10
C ILE A 274 38.01 14.03 -12.50
N TYR A 275 38.37 13.98 -11.21
CA TYR A 275 38.83 15.15 -10.48
C TYR A 275 40.33 15.43 -10.58
N GLN A 276 41.17 14.40 -10.76
CA GLN A 276 42.62 14.58 -10.85
C GLN A 276 43.11 14.61 -12.30
N HIS A 277 42.51 13.80 -13.18
CA HIS A 277 42.90 13.74 -14.59
C HIS A 277 42.01 14.58 -15.52
N GLY A 278 40.99 15.26 -14.98
CA GLY A 278 40.20 16.26 -15.71
C GLY A 278 39.20 15.69 -16.73
N TYR A 279 38.84 14.41 -16.63
CA TYR A 279 37.84 13.82 -17.52
C TYR A 279 36.41 14.29 -17.18
N ALA A 280 35.52 14.26 -18.18
CA ALA A 280 34.10 14.53 -17.97
C ALA A 280 33.48 13.51 -17.00
N ALA A 281 32.41 13.90 -16.28
CA ALA A 281 31.75 13.03 -15.30
C ALA A 281 31.21 11.71 -15.90
N THR A 282 30.95 11.69 -17.21
CA THR A 282 30.62 10.51 -18.01
C THR A 282 31.73 10.29 -19.02
N ASN A 283 32.58 9.29 -18.78
CA ASN A 283 33.65 8.88 -19.71
C ASN A 283 33.94 7.39 -19.56
N ASP A 284 34.35 6.74 -20.65
CA ASP A 284 34.55 5.28 -20.74
C ASP A 284 35.48 4.73 -19.65
N ARG A 285 36.52 5.48 -19.27
CA ARG A 285 37.51 5.05 -18.27
C ARG A 285 36.90 4.97 -16.86
N SER A 286 36.10 5.96 -16.49
CA SER A 286 35.37 5.93 -15.21
C SER A 286 34.22 4.92 -15.25
N GLU A 287 33.58 4.80 -16.41
CA GLU A 287 32.44 3.92 -16.64
C GLU A 287 32.79 2.44 -16.54
N TYR A 288 34.03 2.07 -16.90
CA TYR A 288 34.57 0.73 -16.70
C TYR A 288 34.37 0.22 -15.26
N PHE A 289 34.59 1.07 -14.25
CA PHE A 289 34.43 0.70 -12.84
C PHE A 289 32.98 0.77 -12.34
N LEU A 290 32.16 1.62 -12.96
CA LEU A 290 30.86 2.02 -12.40
C LEU A 290 29.68 1.31 -13.06
N LYS A 291 29.73 1.08 -14.38
CA LYS A 291 28.60 0.57 -15.18
C LYS A 291 28.11 -0.81 -14.75
N PRO A 292 28.99 -1.81 -14.47
CA PRO A 292 28.54 -3.17 -14.14
C PRO A 292 27.60 -3.26 -12.94
N GLU A 293 27.74 -2.36 -11.96
CA GLU A 293 26.88 -2.31 -10.77
C GLU A 293 26.00 -1.06 -10.74
N SER A 294 25.98 -0.30 -11.83
CA SER A 294 25.26 0.97 -11.97
C SER A 294 25.63 2.01 -10.92
N LEU A 295 26.88 2.03 -10.46
CA LEU A 295 27.37 3.04 -9.53
C LEU A 295 27.49 4.42 -10.23
N VAL A 296 27.61 5.47 -9.42
CA VAL A 296 28.03 6.81 -9.85
C VAL A 296 29.34 7.21 -9.19
N ALA A 297 30.05 8.18 -9.77
CA ALA A 297 31.31 8.70 -9.24
C ALA A 297 31.12 9.63 -8.01
N THR A 298 30.18 9.34 -7.13
CA THR A 298 29.82 10.15 -5.96
C THR A 298 30.12 9.38 -4.69
N GLU A 299 30.84 10.01 -3.75
CA GLU A 299 31.05 9.42 -2.43
C GLU A 299 29.76 9.47 -1.61
N ASN A 300 29.33 8.32 -1.11
CA ASN A 300 28.19 8.24 -0.20
C ASN A 300 28.56 8.75 1.21
N ALA A 301 27.73 9.62 1.78
CA ALA A 301 27.94 10.24 3.09
C ALA A 301 27.91 9.23 4.24
N PHE A 302 26.95 8.30 4.22
CA PHE A 302 26.78 7.27 5.25
C PHE A 302 27.93 6.28 5.22
N SER A 303 28.31 5.82 4.02
CA SER A 303 29.49 4.97 3.82
C SER A 303 30.74 5.63 4.40
N LYS A 304 30.98 6.91 4.07
CA LYS A 304 32.16 7.65 4.56
C LYS A 304 32.15 7.85 6.08
N ALA A 305 30.98 8.04 6.67
CA ALA A 305 30.83 8.31 8.10
C ALA A 305 30.87 7.03 8.94
N LEU A 306 30.25 5.95 8.46
CA LEU A 306 29.86 4.83 9.32
C LEU A 306 30.42 3.46 8.90
N PHE A 307 30.88 3.28 7.66
CA PHE A 307 31.33 1.96 7.18
C PHE A 307 32.56 1.46 7.95
N ALA A 308 33.63 2.26 8.01
CA ALA A 308 34.92 1.81 8.54
C ALA A 308 34.92 1.55 10.05
N ASN A 309 34.11 2.28 10.82
CA ASN A 309 34.13 2.24 12.28
C ASN A 309 32.95 1.46 12.89
N PHE A 310 31.86 1.28 12.15
CA PHE A 310 30.62 0.69 12.68
C PHE A 310 30.03 -0.40 11.78
N GLU A 311 30.74 -0.82 10.72
CA GLU A 311 30.30 -1.87 9.78
C GLU A 311 28.91 -1.60 9.17
N PHE A 312 28.55 -0.32 9.04
CA PHE A 312 27.22 0.07 8.57
C PHE A 312 27.08 -0.09 7.05
N ASN A 313 26.16 -0.96 6.63
CA ASN A 313 25.77 -1.10 5.22
C ASN A 313 24.56 -0.21 4.89
N PHE A 314 24.80 0.97 4.33
CA PHE A 314 23.75 1.94 4.01
C PHE A 314 22.72 1.46 2.96
N PHE A 315 22.97 0.39 2.20
CA PHE A 315 21.95 -0.16 1.31
C PHE A 315 20.78 -0.78 2.11
N ARG A 316 21.06 -1.31 3.31
CA ARG A 316 20.05 -1.98 4.14
C ARG A 316 19.03 -1.03 4.77
N MET A 317 19.33 0.26 4.86
CA MET A 317 18.38 1.23 5.40
C MET A 317 17.28 1.59 4.38
N LEU A 318 17.50 1.35 3.08
CA LEU A 318 16.50 1.64 2.06
C LEU A 318 15.35 0.63 2.15
N VAL A 319 14.12 1.11 2.27
CA VAL A 319 12.93 0.28 2.46
C VAL A 319 12.00 0.34 1.25
N VAL A 320 11.15 -0.67 1.08
CA VAL A 320 10.09 -0.68 0.06
C VAL A 320 9.04 0.40 0.31
N ASP A 321 8.30 0.77 -0.72
CA ASP A 321 7.29 1.83 -0.66
C ASP A 321 6.03 1.53 -1.50
N LEU A 322 4.99 1.05 -0.82
CA LEU A 322 3.77 0.54 -1.43
C LEU A 322 3.07 1.55 -2.34
N MET A 323 3.10 2.83 -1.97
CA MET A 323 2.42 3.89 -2.70
C MET A 323 3.03 4.11 -4.09
N HIS A 324 4.35 4.31 -4.16
CA HIS A 324 5.03 4.59 -5.43
C HIS A 324 5.34 3.34 -6.26
N GLU A 325 5.55 2.20 -5.61
CA GLU A 325 5.96 0.96 -6.28
C GLU A 325 4.75 0.17 -6.79
N PHE A 326 3.65 0.13 -6.02
CA PHE A 326 2.47 -0.63 -6.39
C PHE A 326 1.31 0.26 -6.87
N GLU A 327 0.73 1.11 -6.01
CA GLU A 327 -0.49 1.88 -6.31
C GLU A 327 -0.28 2.81 -7.52
N LEU A 328 0.72 3.69 -7.44
CA LEU A 328 1.14 4.59 -8.52
C LEU A 328 2.10 3.94 -9.53
N GLY A 329 2.49 2.70 -9.28
CA GLY A 329 3.46 1.95 -10.06
C GLY A 329 2.82 0.83 -10.87
N VAL A 330 2.94 -0.40 -10.37
CA VAL A 330 2.45 -1.61 -11.05
C VAL A 330 0.95 -1.53 -11.36
N TRP A 331 0.11 -1.19 -10.38
CA TRP A 331 -1.34 -1.15 -10.59
C TRP A 331 -1.75 -0.08 -11.59
N LYS A 332 -1.27 1.16 -11.44
CA LYS A 332 -1.52 2.23 -12.42
C LYS A 332 -1.13 1.81 -13.84
N ALA A 333 0.02 1.14 -14.01
CA ALA A 333 0.46 0.67 -15.33
C ALA A 333 -0.47 -0.41 -15.92
N VAL A 334 -0.92 -1.37 -15.11
CA VAL A 334 -1.87 -2.41 -15.52
C VAL A 334 -3.21 -1.77 -15.89
N LEU A 335 -3.76 -0.89 -15.05
CA LEU A 335 -5.04 -0.23 -15.30
C LEU A 335 -5.01 0.61 -16.59
N ILE A 336 -3.95 1.39 -16.82
CA ILE A 336 -3.77 2.15 -18.07
C ILE A 336 -3.79 1.20 -19.27
N HIS A 337 -3.10 0.06 -19.19
CA HIS A 337 -3.05 -0.88 -20.30
C HIS A 337 -4.40 -1.57 -20.54
N LEU A 338 -5.12 -1.97 -19.49
CA LEU A 338 -6.49 -2.50 -19.60
C LEU A 338 -7.45 -1.50 -20.25
N ILE A 339 -7.35 -0.21 -19.91
CA ILE A 339 -8.14 0.85 -20.56
C ILE A 339 -7.77 1.00 -22.04
N ARG A 340 -6.48 0.93 -22.39
CA ARG A 340 -6.05 0.92 -23.80
C ARG A 340 -6.59 -0.30 -24.56
N MET A 341 -6.67 -1.46 -23.93
CA MET A 341 -7.29 -2.67 -24.50
C MET A 341 -8.80 -2.49 -24.68
N LEU A 342 -9.52 -1.89 -23.72
CA LEU A 342 -10.95 -1.58 -23.89
C LEU A 342 -11.19 -0.67 -25.11
N HIS A 343 -10.31 0.30 -25.36
CA HIS A 343 -10.40 1.14 -26.55
C HIS A 343 -10.26 0.38 -27.88
N THR A 344 -9.61 -0.78 -27.91
CA THR A 344 -9.55 -1.61 -29.13
C THR A 344 -10.86 -2.34 -29.40
N LEU A 345 -11.69 -2.54 -28.36
CA LEU A 345 -13.02 -3.16 -28.46
C LEU A 345 -14.10 -2.14 -28.84
N GLY A 346 -13.86 -0.86 -28.62
CA GLY A 346 -14.74 0.25 -29.00
C GLY A 346 -15.14 1.14 -27.82
N ASN A 347 -15.78 2.27 -28.13
CA ASN A 347 -16.18 3.23 -27.11
C ASN A 347 -17.28 2.69 -26.17
N ASP A 348 -18.08 1.74 -26.63
CA ASP A 348 -19.16 1.16 -25.83
C ASP A 348 -18.60 0.36 -24.65
N SER A 349 -17.53 -0.43 -24.85
CA SER A 349 -16.85 -1.14 -23.77
C SER A 349 -16.27 -0.19 -22.71
N VAL A 350 -15.77 0.98 -23.13
CA VAL A 350 -15.25 2.02 -22.22
C VAL A 350 -16.38 2.72 -21.45
N ASN A 351 -17.51 2.99 -22.12
CA ASN A 351 -18.69 3.59 -21.49
C ASN A 351 -19.32 2.64 -20.47
N GLU A 352 -19.43 1.36 -20.80
CA GLU A 352 -19.90 0.30 -19.91
C GLU A 352 -19.01 0.19 -18.67
N PHE A 353 -17.69 0.12 -18.85
CA PHE A 353 -16.72 0.16 -17.73
C PHE A 353 -16.97 1.34 -16.79
N ASN A 354 -17.11 2.55 -17.35
CA ASN A 354 -17.38 3.74 -16.56
C ASN A 354 -18.75 3.70 -15.86
N GLN A 355 -19.78 3.20 -16.54
CA GLN A 355 -21.12 3.07 -15.97
C GLN A 355 -21.12 2.13 -14.76
N ARG A 356 -20.48 0.97 -14.87
CA ARG A 356 -20.35 -0.01 -13.77
C ARG A 356 -19.70 0.60 -12.54
N PHE A 357 -18.63 1.37 -12.71
CA PHE A 357 -18.01 2.09 -11.60
C PHE A 357 -18.95 3.11 -10.95
N ARG A 358 -19.76 3.84 -11.72
CA ARG A 358 -20.70 4.83 -11.14
C ARG A 358 -21.83 4.19 -10.32
N HIS A 359 -22.10 2.90 -10.53
CA HIS A 359 -23.03 2.13 -9.69
C HIS A 359 -22.42 1.69 -8.35
N LEU A 360 -21.12 1.87 -8.14
CA LEU A 360 -20.47 1.60 -6.87
C LEU A 360 -20.75 2.73 -5.86
N GLY A 361 -21.41 2.38 -4.77
CA GLY A 361 -21.61 3.28 -3.64
C GLY A 361 -20.36 3.41 -2.76
N ASN A 362 -20.42 4.30 -1.77
CA ASN A 362 -19.36 4.39 -0.78
C ASN A 362 -19.47 3.25 0.25
N PHE A 363 -18.35 2.88 0.87
CA PHE A 363 -18.32 1.88 1.92
C PHE A 363 -17.45 2.33 3.09
N GLY A 364 -17.91 2.04 4.32
CA GLY A 364 -17.29 2.49 5.56
C GLY A 364 -17.29 4.02 5.72
N GLN A 365 -16.62 4.51 6.78
CA GLN A 365 -16.45 5.95 6.99
C GLN A 365 -15.43 6.56 6.05
N SER A 366 -14.35 5.83 5.76
CA SER A 366 -13.29 6.29 4.87
C SER A 366 -12.69 5.16 4.02
N THR A 367 -13.34 4.01 3.93
CA THR A 367 -12.76 2.83 3.27
C THR A 367 -12.81 2.97 1.76
N ILE A 368 -14.01 3.03 1.16
CA ILE A 368 -14.21 3.20 -0.29
C ILE A 368 -14.96 4.51 -0.57
N ARG A 369 -14.40 5.37 -1.41
CA ARG A 369 -15.07 6.58 -1.90
C ARG A 369 -16.03 6.30 -3.04
N SER A 370 -17.04 7.14 -3.19
CA SER A 370 -18.00 7.01 -4.28
C SER A 370 -17.38 7.40 -5.63
N PHE A 371 -17.68 6.59 -6.65
CA PHE A 371 -17.32 6.84 -8.06
C PHE A 371 -18.47 7.44 -8.88
N ALA A 372 -19.61 7.77 -8.25
CA ALA A 372 -20.88 8.10 -8.92
C ALA A 372 -20.79 9.20 -10.01
N TYR A 373 -19.81 10.11 -9.91
CA TYR A 373 -19.64 11.24 -10.83
C TYR A 373 -18.33 11.19 -11.62
N MET A 374 -17.64 10.05 -11.65
CA MET A 374 -16.34 9.91 -12.29
C MET A 374 -16.40 9.10 -13.59
N ASN A 375 -15.54 9.47 -14.53
CA ASN A 375 -15.10 8.56 -15.59
C ASN A 375 -13.81 7.91 -15.13
N THR A 376 -13.92 6.68 -14.63
CA THR A 376 -12.80 5.89 -14.16
C THR A 376 -11.72 5.71 -15.23
N SER A 377 -12.12 5.59 -16.50
CA SER A 377 -11.20 5.47 -17.65
C SER A 377 -10.29 6.69 -17.82
N ASP A 378 -10.73 7.87 -17.39
CA ASP A 378 -9.99 9.12 -17.61
C ASP A 378 -8.89 9.32 -16.56
N MET A 379 -9.00 8.65 -15.41
CA MET A 379 -8.06 8.75 -14.26
C MET A 379 -7.68 10.20 -13.95
N ARG A 380 -8.68 11.09 -13.91
CA ARG A 380 -8.45 12.54 -13.78
C ARG A 380 -8.19 12.89 -12.32
N ASN A 381 -7.02 13.47 -12.04
CA ASN A 381 -6.61 13.96 -10.71
C ASN A 381 -6.65 12.89 -9.62
N TRP A 382 -6.37 11.63 -9.98
CA TRP A 382 -6.33 10.54 -9.02
C TRP A 382 -5.09 10.62 -8.14
N ALA A 383 -5.31 10.61 -6.83
CA ALA A 383 -4.27 10.33 -5.85
C ALA A 383 -4.09 8.81 -5.69
N ALA A 384 -3.02 8.37 -5.03
CA ALA A 384 -2.74 6.95 -4.80
C ALA A 384 -3.92 6.20 -4.15
N ARG A 385 -4.61 6.83 -3.20
CA ARG A 385 -5.82 6.28 -2.57
C ARG A 385 -6.94 5.99 -3.58
N THR A 386 -7.12 6.81 -4.61
CA THR A 386 -8.16 6.55 -5.63
C THR A 386 -7.79 5.37 -6.52
N TYR A 387 -6.49 5.19 -6.79
CA TYR A 387 -6.01 3.97 -7.46
C TYR A 387 -6.26 2.74 -6.59
N GLU A 388 -6.03 2.82 -5.28
CA GLU A 388 -6.38 1.76 -4.34
C GLU A 388 -7.89 1.44 -4.37
N ASP A 389 -8.78 2.42 -4.12
CA ASP A 389 -10.22 2.20 -4.09
C ASP A 389 -10.71 1.55 -5.41
N CYS A 390 -10.10 1.94 -6.53
CA CYS A 390 -10.35 1.34 -7.84
C CYS A 390 -9.94 -0.13 -7.89
N LEU A 391 -8.72 -0.49 -7.47
CA LEU A 391 -8.26 -1.88 -7.43
C LEU A 391 -9.18 -2.76 -6.59
N GLN A 392 -9.60 -2.26 -5.43
CA GLN A 392 -10.45 -3.00 -4.50
C GLN A 392 -11.83 -3.32 -5.07
N CYS A 393 -12.29 -2.59 -6.09
CA CYS A 393 -13.64 -2.76 -6.65
C CYS A 393 -13.67 -3.14 -8.13
N CYS A 394 -12.53 -3.19 -8.83
CA CYS A 394 -12.51 -3.24 -10.29
C CYS A 394 -12.92 -4.59 -10.90
N ILE A 395 -12.83 -5.69 -10.14
CA ILE A 395 -13.05 -7.05 -10.67
C ILE A 395 -14.44 -7.17 -11.32
N PRO A 396 -15.58 -6.89 -10.64
CA PRO A 396 -16.90 -6.95 -11.29
C PRO A 396 -17.06 -5.93 -12.42
N CYS A 397 -16.36 -4.79 -12.33
CA CYS A 397 -16.44 -3.76 -13.36
C CYS A 397 -15.79 -4.19 -14.69
N PHE A 398 -14.78 -5.07 -14.66
CA PHE A 398 -14.13 -5.61 -15.86
C PHE A 398 -14.75 -6.91 -16.39
N GLU A 399 -15.52 -7.62 -15.57
CA GLU A 399 -16.04 -8.95 -15.91
C GLU A 399 -16.95 -8.93 -17.15
N GLY A 400 -16.61 -9.75 -18.15
CA GLY A 400 -17.36 -9.86 -19.40
C GLY A 400 -17.15 -8.71 -20.38
N LEU A 401 -16.25 -7.75 -20.10
CA LEU A 401 -15.92 -6.69 -21.06
C LEU A 401 -14.99 -7.16 -22.18
N PHE A 402 -14.22 -8.21 -21.93
CA PHE A 402 -13.31 -8.80 -22.90
C PHE A 402 -13.86 -10.13 -23.44
N PRO A 403 -13.50 -10.55 -24.65
CA PRO A 403 -13.87 -11.88 -25.14
C PRO A 403 -13.11 -12.98 -24.39
N GLU A 404 -13.71 -14.16 -24.26
CA GLU A 404 -13.00 -15.35 -23.79
C GLU A 404 -11.97 -15.83 -24.82
N PRO A 405 -10.83 -16.42 -24.39
CA PRO A 405 -10.45 -16.76 -23.00
C PRO A 405 -9.82 -15.59 -22.21
N TYR A 406 -9.63 -14.42 -22.82
CA TYR A 406 -8.86 -13.32 -22.22
C TYR A 406 -9.52 -12.73 -20.99
N ASN A 407 -10.86 -12.68 -20.96
CA ASN A 407 -11.63 -12.21 -19.81
C ASN A 407 -11.29 -13.00 -18.54
N GLN A 408 -11.31 -14.33 -18.58
CA GLN A 408 -10.96 -15.15 -17.42
C GLN A 408 -9.55 -14.85 -16.89
N HIS A 409 -8.58 -14.65 -17.79
CA HIS A 409 -7.20 -14.33 -17.40
C HIS A 409 -7.08 -12.92 -16.79
N ILE A 410 -7.80 -11.93 -17.31
CA ILE A 410 -7.81 -10.56 -16.76
C ILE A 410 -8.43 -10.56 -15.36
N ILE A 411 -9.56 -11.24 -15.16
CA ILE A 411 -10.19 -11.35 -13.84
C ILE A 411 -9.28 -12.03 -12.82
N ARG A 412 -8.58 -13.09 -13.22
CA ARG A 412 -7.60 -13.78 -12.37
C ARG A 412 -6.39 -12.90 -12.03
N LEU A 413 -5.90 -12.10 -12.98
CA LEU A 413 -4.83 -11.13 -12.74
C LEU A 413 -5.29 -10.04 -11.75
N LEU A 414 -6.48 -9.48 -11.93
CA LEU A 414 -7.04 -8.45 -11.04
C LEU A 414 -7.23 -8.97 -9.62
N TYR A 415 -7.73 -10.21 -9.46
CA TYR A 415 -7.81 -10.88 -8.17
C TYR A 415 -6.42 -11.02 -7.52
N THR A 416 -5.42 -11.47 -8.28
CA THR A 416 -4.06 -11.67 -7.79
C THR A 416 -3.41 -10.34 -7.37
N LEU A 417 -3.65 -9.25 -8.12
CA LEU A 417 -3.22 -7.90 -7.76
C LEU A 417 -3.86 -7.41 -6.46
N ALA A 418 -5.18 -7.58 -6.31
CA ALA A 418 -5.90 -7.18 -5.11
C ALA A 418 -5.46 -7.99 -3.88
N LEU A 419 -5.25 -9.29 -4.03
CA LEU A 419 -4.72 -10.16 -2.98
C LEU A 419 -3.31 -9.75 -2.55
N TRP A 420 -2.40 -9.54 -3.51
CA TRP A 420 -1.04 -9.11 -3.22
C TRP A 420 -1.03 -7.76 -2.48
N HIS A 421 -1.83 -6.79 -2.94
CA HIS A 421 -1.94 -5.47 -2.32
C HIS A 421 -2.46 -5.56 -0.89
N GLY A 422 -3.56 -6.30 -0.68
CA GLY A 422 -4.16 -6.47 0.64
C GLY A 422 -3.21 -7.12 1.65
N LEU A 423 -2.46 -8.14 1.22
CA LEU A 423 -1.42 -8.79 2.04
C LEU A 423 -0.26 -7.82 2.35
N ALA A 424 0.28 -7.12 1.35
CA ALA A 424 1.39 -6.18 1.54
C ALA A 424 1.03 -4.97 2.43
N LYS A 425 -0.27 -4.69 2.56
CA LYS A 425 -0.82 -3.57 3.33
C LYS A 425 -1.16 -3.93 4.78
N LEU A 426 -1.10 -5.20 5.19
CA LEU A 426 -1.37 -5.58 6.59
C LEU A 426 -0.47 -4.78 7.56
N ARG A 427 -1.05 -4.40 8.70
CA ARG A 427 -0.40 -3.64 9.79
C ARG A 427 0.13 -4.55 10.89
N GLN A 428 -0.09 -5.84 10.78
CA GLN A 428 0.53 -6.84 11.62
C GLN A 428 0.60 -8.11 10.79
N HIS A 429 1.79 -8.69 10.71
CA HIS A 429 2.03 -9.92 10.01
C HIS A 429 2.38 -11.03 10.98
N THR A 430 1.99 -12.24 10.63
CA THR A 430 2.59 -13.47 11.12
C THR A 430 3.53 -14.05 10.06
N ASP A 431 4.39 -15.00 10.42
CA ASP A 431 5.21 -15.72 9.44
C ASP A 431 4.35 -16.32 8.31
N GLU A 432 3.18 -16.87 8.64
CA GLU A 432 2.23 -17.42 7.66
C GLU A 432 1.69 -16.37 6.69
N THR A 433 1.30 -15.19 7.17
CA THR A 433 0.85 -14.12 6.26
C THR A 433 1.98 -13.59 5.36
N LEU A 434 3.25 -13.69 5.81
CA LEU A 434 4.41 -13.36 4.97
C LEU A 434 4.70 -14.44 3.94
N ASP A 435 4.43 -15.70 4.28
CA ASP A 435 4.53 -16.81 3.33
C ASP A 435 3.40 -16.71 2.29
N HIS A 436 2.19 -16.31 2.69
CA HIS A 436 1.11 -15.94 1.77
C HIS A 436 1.49 -14.77 0.85
N LEU A 437 2.13 -13.72 1.36
CA LEU A 437 2.62 -12.62 0.54
C LEU A 437 3.71 -13.07 -0.45
N THR A 438 4.57 -14.00 -0.04
CA THR A 438 5.59 -14.60 -0.90
C THR A 438 4.93 -15.40 -2.03
N ALA A 439 3.98 -16.28 -1.70
CA ALA A 439 3.20 -17.05 -2.68
C ALA A 439 2.43 -16.13 -3.64
N ALA A 440 1.76 -15.10 -3.13
CA ALA A 440 1.07 -14.10 -3.95
C ALA A 440 2.04 -13.36 -4.89
N THR A 441 3.29 -13.11 -4.48
CA THR A 441 4.31 -12.51 -5.34
C THR A 441 4.72 -13.43 -6.48
N GLN A 442 4.84 -14.74 -6.21
CA GLN A 442 5.11 -15.77 -7.22
C GLN A 442 3.98 -15.85 -8.25
N LEU A 443 2.74 -15.95 -7.77
CA LEU A 443 1.53 -15.95 -8.60
C LEU A 443 1.43 -14.68 -9.44
N LEU A 444 1.62 -13.50 -8.84
CA LEU A 444 1.55 -12.23 -9.57
C LEU A 444 2.60 -12.15 -10.68
N GLY A 445 3.82 -12.64 -10.43
CA GLY A 445 4.85 -12.74 -11.45
C GLY A 445 4.45 -13.66 -12.62
N LYS A 446 3.83 -14.82 -12.32
CA LYS A 446 3.29 -15.76 -13.32
C LYS A 446 2.19 -15.10 -14.16
N GLU A 447 1.18 -14.51 -13.52
CA GLU A 447 0.05 -13.88 -14.20
C GLU A 447 0.47 -12.67 -15.04
N LEU A 448 1.38 -11.83 -14.57
CA LEU A 448 1.86 -10.67 -15.34
C LEU A 448 2.64 -11.09 -16.58
N ARG A 449 3.45 -12.16 -16.50
CA ARG A 449 4.13 -12.72 -17.68
C ARG A 449 3.14 -13.27 -18.68
N PHE A 450 2.16 -14.06 -18.23
CA PHE A 450 1.11 -14.59 -19.08
C PHE A 450 0.30 -13.47 -19.73
N PHE A 451 -0.13 -12.47 -18.95
CA PHE A 451 -0.82 -11.29 -19.46
C PHE A 451 -0.02 -10.59 -20.56
N THR A 452 1.28 -10.37 -20.34
CA THR A 452 2.13 -9.67 -21.31
C THR A 452 2.38 -10.48 -22.59
N ASN A 453 2.59 -11.79 -22.46
CA ASN A 453 3.04 -12.64 -23.57
C ASN A 453 1.89 -13.31 -24.33
N ASP A 454 0.77 -13.56 -23.67
CA ASP A 454 -0.31 -14.41 -24.17
C ASP A 454 -1.67 -13.68 -24.26
N VAL A 455 -1.85 -12.55 -23.56
CA VAL A 455 -3.09 -11.74 -23.63
C VAL A 455 -2.87 -10.47 -24.45
N CYS A 456 -1.92 -9.61 -24.06
CA CYS A 456 -1.69 -8.32 -24.70
C CYS A 456 -1.48 -8.37 -26.22
N PRO A 457 -0.80 -9.38 -26.81
CA PRO A 457 -0.59 -9.44 -28.27
C PRO A 457 -1.87 -9.56 -29.10
N HIS A 458 -3.00 -9.90 -28.50
CA HIS A 458 -4.30 -10.00 -29.18
C HIS A 458 -5.06 -8.68 -29.25
N PHE A 459 -4.51 -7.60 -28.70
CA PHE A 459 -5.13 -6.29 -28.67
C PHE A 459 -4.16 -5.26 -29.28
N ASP A 460 -4.55 -4.65 -30.40
CA ASP A 460 -3.75 -3.62 -31.09
C ASP A 460 -3.78 -2.29 -30.34
N THR A 461 -3.21 -2.26 -29.13
CA THR A 461 -3.32 -1.10 -28.25
C THR A 461 -2.52 0.10 -28.74
N VAL A 462 -3.15 1.27 -28.68
CA VAL A 462 -2.56 2.56 -29.06
C VAL A 462 -2.74 3.60 -27.96
N GLU A 463 -2.15 4.78 -28.13
CA GLU A 463 -2.42 5.93 -27.25
C GLU A 463 -3.91 6.19 -27.09
N THR A 464 -4.35 6.32 -25.83
CA THR A 464 -5.70 6.80 -25.49
C THR A 464 -5.89 8.23 -26.01
N PRO A 465 -7.16 8.71 -26.18
CA PRO A 465 -7.42 10.09 -26.59
C PRO A 465 -6.74 11.13 -25.69
N LYS A 466 -6.67 10.87 -24.38
CA LYS A 466 -6.01 11.72 -23.39
C LYS A 466 -4.49 11.77 -23.61
N GLU A 467 -3.85 10.62 -23.79
CA GLU A 467 -2.41 10.52 -24.04
C GLU A 467 -2.02 11.22 -25.34
N ARG A 468 -2.82 11.01 -26.39
CA ARG A 468 -2.64 11.71 -27.67
C ARG A 468 -2.74 13.23 -27.48
N ALA A 469 -3.79 13.72 -26.82
CA ALA A 469 -3.97 15.15 -26.58
C ALA A 469 -2.81 15.74 -25.75
N ALA A 470 -2.31 15.01 -24.74
CA ALA A 470 -1.16 15.43 -23.95
C ALA A 470 0.12 15.48 -24.80
N ARG A 471 0.36 14.49 -25.67
CA ARG A 471 1.48 14.50 -26.62
C ARG A 471 1.37 15.67 -27.59
N GLU A 472 0.20 15.90 -28.17
CA GLU A 472 -0.06 17.02 -29.09
C GLU A 472 0.23 18.37 -28.42
N ARG A 473 -0.26 18.59 -27.18
CA ARG A 473 0.06 19.78 -26.38
C ARG A 473 1.57 19.93 -26.14
N ARG A 474 2.27 18.85 -25.77
CA ARG A 474 3.74 18.87 -25.59
C ARG A 474 4.46 19.23 -26.88
N THR A 475 4.04 18.67 -28.01
CA THR A 475 4.64 18.98 -29.32
C THR A 475 4.38 20.42 -29.74
N GLN A 476 3.17 20.96 -29.50
CA GLN A 476 2.85 22.37 -29.75
C GLN A 476 3.69 23.29 -28.87
N ALA A 477 3.77 23.03 -27.56
CA ALA A 477 4.60 23.80 -26.64
C ALA A 477 6.10 23.75 -27.01
N ALA A 478 6.59 22.61 -27.50
CA ALA A 478 7.96 22.47 -28.00
C ALA A 478 8.17 23.26 -29.31
N MET A 479 7.19 23.27 -30.22
CA MET A 479 7.23 24.06 -31.46
C MET A 479 7.21 25.57 -31.17
N GLU A 480 6.38 26.01 -30.22
CA GLU A 480 6.32 27.40 -29.76
C GLU A 480 7.66 27.86 -29.15
N LYS A 481 8.31 27.01 -28.34
CA LYS A 481 9.67 27.27 -27.83
C LYS A 481 10.75 27.30 -28.93
N SER A 482 10.46 26.73 -30.10
CA SER A 482 11.38 26.58 -31.24
C SER A 482 11.14 27.59 -32.38
N ALA A 483 10.24 28.55 -32.22
CA ALA A 483 9.78 29.49 -33.24
C ALA A 483 10.81 30.56 -33.69
N GLY A 484 12.09 30.18 -33.80
CA GLY A 484 13.16 30.92 -34.49
C GLY A 484 13.63 30.26 -35.80
N LYS A 485 13.14 29.07 -36.17
CA LYS A 485 13.49 28.41 -37.44
C LYS A 485 12.24 27.96 -38.20
N LYS A 486 12.01 28.57 -39.37
CA LYS A 486 10.99 28.15 -40.33
C LYS A 486 11.28 26.70 -40.78
N GLY A 487 10.38 25.78 -40.44
CA GLY A 487 10.39 24.39 -40.90
C GLY A 487 8.97 23.90 -41.16
N LYS A 488 8.79 23.18 -42.27
CA LYS A 488 7.53 22.71 -42.87
C LYS A 488 6.51 22.10 -41.87
N GLU A 489 5.23 22.38 -42.11
CA GLU A 489 4.09 21.64 -41.56
C GLU A 489 4.28 20.14 -41.81
N LYS A 490 4.55 19.37 -40.73
CA LYS A 490 4.38 17.92 -40.74
C LYS A 490 2.93 17.64 -40.35
N SER A 491 2.24 16.83 -41.15
CA SER A 491 0.93 16.28 -40.79
C SER A 491 1.02 15.59 -39.42
N SER A 492 0.02 15.83 -38.57
CA SER A 492 -0.08 15.21 -37.25
C SER A 492 -0.11 13.67 -37.40
N PRO A 493 0.86 12.93 -36.83
CA PRO A 493 0.82 11.47 -36.86
C PRO A 493 -0.38 10.96 -36.05
N GLY A 494 -0.99 9.85 -36.48
CA GLY A 494 -2.08 9.16 -35.76
C GLY A 494 -1.68 8.70 -34.35
N SER A 495 -2.55 7.95 -33.66
CA SER A 495 -2.19 7.38 -32.36
C SER A 495 -0.98 6.47 -32.51
N LEU A 496 -0.04 6.58 -31.58
CA LEU A 496 1.14 5.70 -31.54
C LEU A 496 0.79 4.35 -30.90
N PRO A 497 1.35 3.22 -31.39
CA PRO A 497 1.24 1.93 -30.73
C PRO A 497 1.82 1.98 -29.32
N LYS A 498 1.20 1.24 -28.40
CA LYS A 498 1.66 1.08 -27.02
C LYS A 498 1.77 -0.41 -26.68
N THR A 499 2.74 -0.77 -25.85
CA THR A 499 2.91 -2.14 -25.35
C THR A 499 3.04 -2.13 -23.83
N PHE A 500 2.70 -3.25 -23.19
CA PHE A 500 2.93 -3.44 -21.77
C PHE A 500 4.33 -3.99 -21.52
N SER A 501 5.05 -3.40 -20.58
CA SER A 501 6.44 -3.76 -20.29
C SER A 501 6.60 -4.20 -18.84
N LEU A 502 7.15 -5.39 -18.66
CA LEU A 502 7.55 -5.90 -17.34
C LEU A 502 8.94 -5.41 -16.91
N ARG A 503 9.64 -4.62 -17.72
CA ARG A 503 10.99 -4.13 -17.41
C ARG A 503 10.94 -2.85 -16.57
N THR A 504 10.26 -2.88 -15.44
CA THR A 504 10.11 -1.73 -14.56
C THR A 504 10.68 -2.02 -13.17
N ILE A 505 11.46 -1.07 -12.64
CA ILE A 505 12.01 -1.21 -11.28
C ILE A 505 10.92 -1.35 -10.22
N LYS A 506 9.78 -0.67 -10.43
CA LYS A 506 8.62 -0.74 -9.56
C LYS A 506 8.15 -2.19 -9.41
N LEU A 507 8.03 -2.96 -10.51
CA LEU A 507 7.71 -4.39 -10.49
C LEU A 507 8.75 -5.22 -9.71
N HIS A 508 10.04 -4.98 -9.94
CA HIS A 508 11.10 -5.74 -9.26
C HIS A 508 11.04 -5.61 -7.73
N LEU A 509 10.69 -4.42 -7.22
CA LEU A 509 10.69 -4.13 -5.79
C LEU A 509 9.63 -4.91 -5.01
N LEU A 510 8.57 -5.41 -5.67
CA LEU A 510 7.54 -6.26 -5.05
C LEU A 510 8.16 -7.51 -4.40
N GLY A 511 9.23 -8.05 -5.01
CA GLY A 511 9.94 -9.23 -4.49
C GLY A 511 10.79 -8.98 -3.23
N HIS A 512 10.90 -7.73 -2.76
CA HIS A 512 11.59 -7.39 -1.51
C HIS A 512 10.63 -7.22 -0.31
N TYR A 513 9.31 -7.14 -0.52
CA TYR A 513 8.35 -6.79 0.54
C TYR A 513 8.40 -7.74 1.73
N ALA A 514 8.23 -9.05 1.50
CA ALA A 514 8.19 -10.04 2.57
C ALA A 514 9.47 -10.01 3.44
N ALA A 515 10.65 -9.92 2.82
CA ALA A 515 11.92 -9.87 3.52
C ALA A 515 12.11 -8.56 4.31
N VAL A 516 11.74 -7.42 3.73
CA VAL A 516 11.83 -6.11 4.41
C VAL A 516 10.84 -6.05 5.59
N ILE A 517 9.63 -6.57 5.43
CA ILE A 517 8.63 -6.61 6.50
C ILE A 517 9.08 -7.52 7.65
N ARG A 518 9.59 -8.71 7.32
CA ARG A 518 10.14 -9.65 8.32
C ARG A 518 11.29 -9.03 9.12
N TRP A 519 12.08 -8.16 8.50
CA TRP A 519 13.24 -7.53 9.15
C TRP A 519 12.90 -6.27 9.95
N PHE A 520 12.05 -5.38 9.44
CA PHE A 520 11.79 -4.05 10.02
C PHE A 520 10.38 -3.85 10.62
N GLY A 521 9.44 -4.76 10.38
CA GLY A 521 8.01 -4.57 10.68
C GLY A 521 7.20 -4.09 9.46
N THR A 522 5.95 -3.71 9.65
CA THR A 522 5.00 -3.50 8.53
C THR A 522 5.23 -2.21 7.73
N THR A 523 4.78 -2.20 6.47
CA THR A 523 5.02 -1.12 5.50
C THR A 523 4.45 0.24 5.92
N ASP A 524 3.37 0.26 6.71
CA ASP A 524 2.77 1.50 7.22
C ASP A 524 3.64 2.21 8.27
N SER A 525 4.68 1.55 8.81
CA SER A 525 5.66 2.19 9.69
C SER A 525 6.66 3.07 8.96
N TYR A 526 6.92 2.80 7.67
CA TYR A 526 7.96 3.48 6.90
C TYR A 526 7.51 3.92 5.49
N SER A 527 6.21 3.89 5.18
CA SER A 527 5.69 4.35 3.88
C SER A 527 5.95 5.86 3.66
N THR A 528 6.13 6.26 2.41
CA THR A 528 6.25 7.67 2.04
C THR A 528 4.93 8.45 2.19
N GLN A 529 3.78 7.77 2.33
CA GLN A 529 2.50 8.39 2.68
C GLN A 529 2.61 9.27 3.95
N ILE A 530 3.45 8.85 4.91
CA ILE A 530 3.73 9.62 6.13
C ILE A 530 4.38 10.98 5.80
N GLY A 531 5.37 10.98 4.90
CA GLY A 531 6.03 12.18 4.42
C GLY A 531 5.08 13.09 3.63
N GLU A 532 4.22 12.51 2.78
CA GLU A 532 3.23 13.26 2.01
C GLU A 532 2.19 13.95 2.91
N LEU A 533 1.71 13.27 3.96
CA LEU A 533 0.83 13.88 4.96
C LEU A 533 1.52 15.07 5.65
N GLN A 534 2.80 14.95 5.95
CA GLN A 534 3.58 16.06 6.51
C GLN A 534 3.73 17.21 5.50
N HIS A 535 3.85 16.93 4.20
CA HIS A 535 3.83 17.97 3.17
C HIS A 535 2.57 18.82 3.20
N ARG A 536 1.41 18.28 3.60
CA ARG A 536 0.17 19.08 3.77
C ARG A 536 0.32 20.10 4.90
N VAL A 537 0.94 19.70 6.01
CA VAL A 537 1.24 20.60 7.14
C VAL A 537 2.19 21.70 6.69
N VAL A 538 3.25 21.35 5.97
CA VAL A 538 4.21 22.32 5.42
C VAL A 538 3.56 23.24 4.40
N LYS A 539 2.74 22.74 3.47
CA LYS A 539 1.99 23.59 2.52
C LYS A 539 1.03 24.53 3.25
N SER A 540 0.44 24.11 4.38
CA SER A 540 -0.42 24.98 5.21
C SER A 540 0.35 26.16 5.80
N TYR A 541 1.58 25.95 6.26
CA TYR A 541 2.43 27.04 6.75
C TYR A 541 2.78 28.02 5.64
N TYR A 542 2.93 27.57 4.39
CA TYR A 542 3.24 28.42 3.22
C TYR A 542 2.08 29.35 2.92
N ARG A 543 0.88 28.79 2.92
CA ARG A 543 -0.36 29.56 2.75
C ARG A 543 -0.53 30.63 3.82
N ARG A 544 -0.14 30.33 5.08
CA ARG A 544 -0.22 31.26 6.22
C ARG A 544 0.91 32.30 6.28
N GLY A 545 1.95 32.16 5.46
CA GLY A 545 3.12 33.05 5.46
C GLY A 545 3.09 34.14 4.40
N ASN A 546 4.06 35.06 4.45
CA ASN A 546 4.21 36.16 3.47
C ASN A 546 4.69 35.71 2.07
N LYS A 547 4.65 34.40 1.75
CA LYS A 547 4.99 33.81 0.44
C LYS A 547 6.35 34.25 -0.18
N ARG A 548 7.30 34.78 0.61
CA ARG A 548 8.64 35.24 0.18
C ARG A 548 9.72 34.16 0.34
N LYS A 549 10.91 34.38 -0.25
CA LYS A 549 12.11 33.48 -0.27
C LYS A 549 12.56 32.92 1.10
N ASP A 550 12.19 33.54 2.23
CA ASP A 550 12.54 33.10 3.60
C ASP A 550 11.52 32.15 4.25
N TYR A 551 10.60 31.59 3.46
CA TYR A 551 9.52 30.76 3.95
C TYR A 551 9.97 29.50 4.74
N VAL A 552 11.09 28.87 4.37
CA VAL A 552 11.61 27.69 5.09
C VAL A 552 11.92 28.02 6.56
N ARG A 553 12.43 29.24 6.84
CA ARG A 553 12.65 29.74 8.20
C ARG A 553 11.35 30.04 8.95
N LEU A 554 10.27 30.37 8.23
CA LEU A 554 8.94 30.58 8.79
C LEU A 554 8.28 29.25 9.14
N ALA A 555 8.32 28.25 8.27
CA ALA A 555 7.81 26.90 8.53
C ALA A 555 8.48 26.28 9.76
N THR A 556 9.81 26.39 9.85
CA THR A 556 10.60 25.90 11.00
C THR A 556 10.22 26.63 12.30
N ARG A 557 9.92 27.95 12.25
CA ARG A 557 9.45 28.72 13.41
C ARG A 557 8.01 28.42 13.79
N MET A 558 7.13 28.20 12.82
CA MET A 558 5.71 27.86 13.01
C MET A 558 5.56 26.48 13.65
N GLN A 559 6.39 25.51 13.25
CA GLN A 559 6.47 24.21 13.92
C GLN A 559 6.82 24.38 15.41
N ARG A 560 7.92 25.09 15.73
CA ARG A 560 8.34 25.36 17.12
C ARG A 560 7.28 26.11 17.94
N ARG A 561 6.59 27.08 17.33
CA ARG A 561 5.52 27.83 17.99
C ARG A 561 4.28 26.96 18.22
N GLY A 562 3.97 26.07 17.27
CA GLY A 562 2.96 25.03 17.44
C GLY A 562 3.29 24.14 18.64
N GLU A 563 4.51 23.58 18.68
CA GLU A 563 5.05 22.74 19.76
C GLU A 563 4.92 23.41 21.15
N LEU A 564 5.19 24.71 21.23
CA LEU A 564 5.01 25.48 22.47
C LEU A 564 3.53 25.71 22.82
N LEU A 565 2.68 26.05 21.85
CA LEU A 565 1.25 26.32 22.09
C LEU A 565 0.48 25.08 22.54
N HIS A 566 0.81 23.90 22.01
CA HIS A 566 0.15 22.65 22.40
C HIS A 566 0.47 22.22 23.83
N ARG A 567 1.71 22.42 24.29
CA ARG A 567 2.07 22.28 25.71
C ARG A 567 1.23 23.14 26.65
N ILE A 568 0.59 24.20 26.12
CA ILE A 568 -0.33 25.06 26.86
C ILE A 568 -1.80 24.62 26.68
N THR A 569 -2.15 23.88 25.62
CA THR A 569 -3.54 23.53 25.25
C THR A 569 -3.99 22.11 25.58
N GLU A 570 -3.20 21.29 26.29
CA GLU A 570 -3.58 19.94 26.77
C GLU A 570 -4.72 19.88 27.81
N GLN A 571 -5.63 20.87 27.81
CA GLN A 571 -6.86 20.88 28.62
C GLN A 571 -8.13 20.66 27.82
N TYR A 572 -8.06 20.38 26.52
CA TYR A 572 -9.23 20.07 25.70
C TYR A 572 -9.14 18.65 25.14
N THR A 573 -9.56 17.69 25.95
CA THR A 573 -10.09 16.42 25.45
C THR A 573 -11.40 16.70 24.70
N PRO A 574 -11.53 16.33 23.42
CA PRO A 574 -12.85 16.16 22.79
C PRO A 574 -13.68 15.19 23.64
N LEU A 575 -15.01 15.35 23.59
CA LEU A 575 -15.98 14.49 24.30
C LEU A 575 -15.66 12.99 24.07
N PRO A 576 -15.97 12.12 25.05
CA PRO A 576 -15.57 10.72 24.97
C PRO A 576 -16.21 10.05 23.75
N ASP A 577 -15.39 9.32 23.00
CA ASP A 577 -15.88 8.22 22.19
C ASP A 577 -16.67 7.25 23.08
N LEU A 578 -17.75 6.75 22.51
CA LEU A 578 -18.65 5.78 23.12
C LEU A 578 -17.89 4.54 23.63
N SER A 579 -18.41 3.83 24.64
CA SER A 579 -17.70 2.68 25.22
C SER A 579 -17.38 1.63 24.14
N PRO A 580 -16.08 1.31 23.91
CA PRO A 580 -15.66 0.26 22.99
C PRO A 580 -16.08 -1.15 23.43
N GLU A 581 -16.63 -1.29 24.64
CA GLU A 581 -17.07 -2.56 25.23
C GLU A 581 -18.48 -2.95 24.75
N GLN A 582 -19.25 -2.01 24.20
CA GLN A 582 -20.58 -2.29 23.63
C GLN A 582 -20.43 -2.82 22.20
N HIS A 583 -21.05 -3.97 21.90
CA HIS A 583 -21.01 -4.57 20.57
C HIS A 583 -21.74 -3.71 19.52
N TYR A 584 -22.94 -3.22 19.84
CA TYR A 584 -23.67 -2.34 18.94
C TYR A 584 -24.27 -1.14 19.68
N GLN A 585 -24.61 -0.12 18.91
CA GLN A 585 -25.31 1.05 19.40
C GLN A 585 -26.44 1.47 18.46
N MET A 586 -27.59 1.72 19.08
CA MET A 586 -28.78 2.25 18.42
C MET A 586 -29.41 3.37 19.24
N ALA A 587 -30.10 4.30 18.58
CA ALA A 587 -30.75 5.39 19.27
C ALA A 587 -31.84 4.89 20.26
N LYS A 588 -32.07 5.68 21.32
CA LYS A 588 -33.14 5.44 22.30
C LYS A 588 -34.38 6.30 22.05
N SER A 589 -34.42 7.00 20.92
CA SER A 589 -35.49 7.93 20.55
C SER A 589 -36.80 7.19 20.30
N VAL A 590 -37.90 7.74 20.81
CA VAL A 590 -39.28 7.24 20.59
C VAL A 590 -40.07 8.13 19.63
N LYS A 591 -39.38 9.01 18.88
CA LYS A 591 -40.00 10.03 18.03
C LYS A 591 -40.67 9.42 16.78
N HIS A 592 -40.01 8.47 16.12
CA HIS A 592 -40.52 7.86 14.90
C HIS A 592 -41.26 6.57 15.24
N LYS A 593 -42.59 6.68 15.40
CA LYS A 593 -43.47 5.58 15.77
C LYS A 593 -44.13 5.02 14.53
N ILE A 594 -44.08 3.70 14.36
CA ILE A 594 -44.72 2.97 13.29
C ILE A 594 -45.68 2.00 13.95
N HIS A 595 -46.98 2.15 13.69
CA HIS A 595 -47.97 1.18 14.16
C HIS A 595 -47.93 -0.03 13.23
N ILE A 596 -47.72 -1.24 13.78
CA ILE A 596 -47.53 -2.47 12.99
C ILE A 596 -48.78 -2.75 12.15
N GLY A 597 -49.97 -2.54 12.72
CA GLY A 597 -51.23 -2.72 12.00
C GLY A 597 -51.37 -1.77 10.81
N ASP A 598 -50.83 -0.56 10.89
CA ASP A 598 -50.87 0.40 9.78
C ASP A 598 -49.83 0.05 8.72
N LEU A 599 -48.65 -0.42 9.13
CA LEU A 599 -47.59 -0.86 8.22
C LEU A 599 -48.06 -2.02 7.34
N VAL A 600 -48.61 -3.06 7.94
CA VAL A 600 -49.08 -4.26 7.22
C VAL A 600 -50.45 -4.00 6.58
N GLY A 601 -51.37 -3.38 7.30
CA GLY A 601 -52.76 -3.20 6.84
C GLY A 601 -52.92 -2.21 5.68
N ASN A 602 -52.06 -1.17 5.59
CA ASN A 602 -52.09 -0.24 4.46
C ASN A 602 -51.35 -0.78 3.21
N ASN A 603 -50.58 -1.87 3.35
CA ASN A 603 -49.80 -2.47 2.27
C ASN A 603 -50.10 -3.99 2.13
N PRO A 604 -51.38 -4.38 1.93
CA PRO A 604 -51.77 -5.80 1.96
C PRO A 604 -51.24 -6.61 0.78
N GLU A 605 -50.87 -5.95 -0.32
CA GLU A 605 -50.30 -6.57 -1.52
C GLU A 605 -48.76 -6.54 -1.53
N GLU A 606 -48.11 -6.02 -0.49
CA GLU A 606 -46.64 -5.93 -0.43
C GLU A 606 -46.04 -7.28 -0.03
N PRO A 607 -45.38 -8.01 -0.96
CA PRO A 607 -44.88 -9.35 -0.68
C PRO A 607 -43.83 -9.39 0.43
N ALA A 608 -43.03 -8.32 0.60
CA ALA A 608 -42.04 -8.25 1.68
C ALA A 608 -42.67 -8.24 3.08
N LEU A 609 -43.91 -7.76 3.21
CA LEU A 609 -44.63 -7.69 4.49
C LEU A 609 -45.50 -8.93 4.75
N ALA A 610 -45.52 -9.89 3.82
CA ALA A 610 -46.24 -11.15 3.99
C ALA A 610 -45.68 -11.92 5.20
N GLY A 611 -46.52 -12.18 6.20
CA GLY A 611 -46.11 -12.89 7.41
C GLY A 611 -45.23 -12.08 8.38
N PHE A 612 -45.07 -10.76 8.17
CA PHE A 612 -44.19 -9.91 8.99
C PHE A 612 -44.43 -10.01 10.50
N LEU A 613 -45.69 -9.97 10.94
CA LEU A 613 -46.02 -10.00 12.38
C LEU A 613 -45.76 -11.39 13.02
N PRO A 614 -46.22 -12.52 12.43
CA PRO A 614 -45.81 -13.85 12.89
C PRO A 614 -44.28 -14.01 13.00
N ALA A 615 -43.55 -13.64 11.93
CA ALA A 615 -42.09 -13.66 11.88
C ALA A 615 -41.42 -12.87 13.01
N LEU A 616 -41.89 -11.63 13.22
CA LEU A 616 -41.40 -10.77 14.31
C LEU A 616 -41.65 -11.42 15.68
N LYS A 617 -42.83 -12.00 15.90
CA LYS A 617 -43.15 -12.67 17.17
C LYS A 617 -42.30 -13.93 17.36
N ASP A 618 -42.03 -14.69 16.31
CA ASP A 618 -41.20 -15.90 16.35
C ASP A 618 -39.76 -15.56 16.71
N HIS A 619 -39.19 -14.51 16.08
CA HIS A 619 -37.88 -13.98 16.44
C HIS A 619 -37.80 -13.55 17.91
N ILE A 620 -38.81 -12.83 18.40
CA ILE A 620 -38.88 -12.38 19.80
C ILE A 620 -38.98 -13.59 20.75
N LEU A 621 -39.85 -14.56 20.45
CA LEU A 621 -40.00 -15.79 21.24
C LEU A 621 -38.68 -16.57 21.30
N GLY A 622 -38.03 -16.77 20.15
CA GLY A 622 -36.73 -17.45 20.07
C GLY A 622 -35.69 -16.82 20.98
N ARG A 623 -35.60 -15.48 21.01
CA ARG A 623 -34.69 -14.74 21.89
C ARG A 623 -35.09 -14.83 23.37
N LEU A 624 -36.38 -14.78 23.69
CA LEU A 624 -36.85 -14.92 25.08
C LEU A 624 -36.68 -16.34 25.64
N PHE A 625 -36.56 -17.35 24.76
CA PHE A 625 -36.27 -18.74 25.11
C PHE A 625 -34.79 -19.11 24.98
N ASP A 626 -33.90 -18.14 24.75
CA ASP A 626 -32.45 -18.35 24.56
C ASP A 626 -32.13 -19.42 23.48
N ARG A 627 -32.93 -19.46 22.40
CA ARG A 627 -32.68 -20.36 21.27
C ARG A 627 -31.41 -19.93 20.53
N PRO A 628 -30.49 -20.86 20.22
CA PRO A 628 -29.31 -20.57 19.40
C PRO A 628 -29.72 -20.02 18.03
N PHE A 629 -28.94 -19.09 17.49
CA PHE A 629 -29.13 -18.62 16.13
C PHE A 629 -28.77 -19.73 15.13
N ASP A 630 -29.75 -20.16 14.35
CA ASP A 630 -29.60 -21.17 13.28
C ASP A 630 -30.05 -20.64 11.91
N GLY A 631 -30.30 -19.33 11.79
CA GLY A 631 -30.78 -18.69 10.57
C GLY A 631 -32.29 -18.73 10.36
N GLU A 632 -33.03 -19.48 11.18
CA GLU A 632 -34.48 -19.59 11.09
C GLU A 632 -35.17 -18.97 12.32
N GLU A 633 -36.35 -18.36 12.11
CA GLU A 633 -37.09 -17.70 13.20
C GLU A 633 -37.76 -18.68 14.18
N GLY A 634 -37.72 -19.99 13.87
CA GLY A 634 -38.29 -21.03 14.72
C GLY A 634 -39.78 -21.19 14.49
N LYS A 635 -40.30 -22.39 14.76
CA LYS A 635 -41.72 -22.69 14.54
C LYS A 635 -42.46 -22.66 15.86
N PHE A 636 -43.17 -21.58 16.11
CA PHE A 636 -44.05 -21.42 17.26
C PHE A 636 -45.53 -21.55 16.85
N THR A 637 -46.33 -22.03 17.78
CA THR A 637 -47.80 -22.09 17.65
C THR A 637 -48.41 -20.71 17.85
N ASP A 638 -49.63 -20.50 17.34
CA ASP A 638 -50.33 -19.22 17.54
C ASP A 638 -50.61 -18.97 19.03
N GLU A 639 -50.85 -20.03 19.81
CA GLU A 639 -50.99 -19.95 21.26
C GLU A 639 -49.71 -19.47 21.95
N GLU A 640 -48.53 -19.81 21.44
CA GLU A 640 -47.24 -19.31 21.94
C GLU A 640 -47.01 -17.85 21.53
N ARG A 641 -47.34 -17.49 20.29
CA ARG A 641 -47.28 -16.11 19.78
C ARG A 641 -48.19 -15.17 20.56
N ASP A 642 -49.31 -15.66 21.07
CA ASP A 642 -50.24 -14.88 21.91
C ASP A 642 -49.74 -14.68 23.35
N GLN A 643 -48.69 -15.40 23.76
CA GLN A 643 -48.03 -15.17 25.05
C GLN A 643 -47.22 -13.86 25.06
N ILE A 644 -46.94 -13.28 23.89
CA ILE A 644 -46.18 -12.04 23.76
C ILE A 644 -47.09 -10.88 23.37
N LEU A 645 -46.97 -9.79 24.14
CA LEU A 645 -47.59 -8.51 23.83
C LEU A 645 -46.53 -7.49 23.42
N ILE A 646 -46.63 -6.98 22.19
CA ILE A 646 -45.89 -5.79 21.74
C ILE A 646 -46.68 -4.56 22.21
N LEU A 647 -46.08 -3.73 23.05
CA LEU A 647 -46.76 -2.62 23.69
C LEU A 647 -47.29 -1.63 22.64
N ASN A 648 -48.62 -1.41 22.65
CA ASN A 648 -49.37 -0.58 21.71
C ASN A 648 -49.21 -0.98 20.22
N ASN A 649 -48.67 -2.16 19.90
CA ASN A 649 -48.30 -2.54 18.52
C ASN A 649 -47.41 -1.50 17.82
N ILE A 650 -46.47 -0.89 18.55
CA ILE A 650 -45.57 0.15 18.02
C ILE A 650 -44.16 -0.39 17.82
N LEU A 651 -43.63 -0.18 16.63
CA LEU A 651 -42.19 -0.19 16.33
C LEU A 651 -41.66 1.24 16.38
N TYR A 652 -40.48 1.40 16.94
CA TYR A 652 -39.75 2.67 16.90
C TYR A 652 -38.59 2.55 15.92
N GLY A 653 -38.72 3.18 14.76
CA GLY A 653 -37.73 3.09 13.68
C GLY A 653 -36.55 4.05 13.85
N HIS A 654 -35.39 3.61 13.38
CA HIS A 654 -34.13 4.36 13.40
C HIS A 654 -33.45 4.34 12.04
N SER A 655 -32.72 5.40 11.71
CA SER A 655 -32.02 5.51 10.42
C SER A 655 -30.66 4.79 10.41
N THR A 656 -30.04 4.59 11.58
CA THR A 656 -28.68 4.04 11.66
C THR A 656 -28.49 3.07 12.83
N LEU A 657 -27.65 2.07 12.58
CA LEU A 657 -27.08 1.16 13.57
C LEU A 657 -25.56 1.27 13.49
N ARG A 658 -24.87 1.41 14.62
CA ARG A 658 -23.41 1.29 14.70
C ARG A 658 -23.06 -0.08 15.26
N VAL A 659 -22.16 -0.80 14.60
CA VAL A 659 -21.64 -2.09 15.07
C VAL A 659 -20.13 -1.94 15.29
N ASN A 660 -19.68 -2.17 16.50
CA ASN A 660 -18.28 -2.17 16.87
C ASN A 660 -17.72 -3.60 16.71
N TYR A 661 -16.51 -3.73 16.17
CA TYR A 661 -15.85 -5.01 16.01
C TYR A 661 -14.37 -4.92 16.38
N THR A 662 -13.78 -6.06 16.74
CA THR A 662 -12.34 -6.20 16.90
C THR A 662 -11.72 -6.52 15.55
N THR A 663 -10.63 -5.84 15.20
CA THR A 663 -9.90 -6.10 13.97
C THR A 663 -8.89 -7.24 14.12
N TYR A 664 -8.38 -7.77 13.00
CA TYR A 664 -7.37 -8.84 12.95
C TYR A 664 -6.11 -8.55 13.78
N ASN A 665 -5.77 -7.28 13.98
CA ASN A 665 -4.60 -6.82 14.75
C ASN A 665 -5.00 -6.23 16.12
N MET A 666 -6.13 -6.71 16.68
CA MET A 666 -6.61 -6.39 18.02
C MET A 666 -6.91 -4.90 18.27
N GLN A 667 -7.27 -4.16 17.21
CA GLN A 667 -7.78 -2.80 17.35
C GLN A 667 -9.31 -2.83 17.42
N ARG A 668 -9.91 -1.71 17.82
CA ARG A 668 -11.35 -1.50 17.76
C ARG A 668 -11.67 -0.65 16.53
N ASP A 669 -12.75 -0.99 15.85
CA ASP A 669 -13.27 -0.24 14.73
C ASP A 669 -14.80 -0.43 14.68
N HIS A 670 -15.48 0.30 13.81
CA HIS A 670 -16.93 0.24 13.72
C HIS A 670 -17.47 0.57 12.34
N ASP A 671 -18.59 -0.08 12.02
CA ASP A 671 -19.38 0.20 10.82
C ASP A 671 -20.67 0.93 11.18
N VAL A 672 -21.16 1.72 10.23
CA VAL A 672 -22.47 2.39 10.32
C VAL A 672 -23.36 1.83 9.22
N ILE A 673 -24.37 1.09 9.65
CA ILE A 673 -25.40 0.50 8.80
C ILE A 673 -26.52 1.52 8.63
N ASN A 674 -26.95 1.73 7.39
CA ASN A 674 -28.07 2.60 7.05
C ASN A 674 -28.89 1.96 5.92
N PRO A 675 -30.13 1.50 6.18
CA PRO A 675 -31.01 0.89 5.19
C PRO A 675 -31.37 1.79 4.01
N GLU A 676 -31.35 3.12 4.20
CA GLU A 676 -31.68 4.10 3.17
C GLU A 676 -30.54 4.32 2.17
N ILE A 677 -29.33 3.85 2.49
CA ILE A 677 -28.14 3.96 1.63
C ILE A 677 -27.79 2.54 1.17
N PRO A 678 -28.06 2.16 -0.10
CA PRO A 678 -27.88 0.78 -0.57
C PRO A 678 -26.49 0.19 -0.29
N SER A 679 -25.42 0.97 -0.44
CA SER A 679 -24.05 0.52 -0.18
C SER A 679 -23.69 0.36 1.30
N ARG A 680 -24.59 0.71 2.22
CA ARG A 680 -24.44 0.60 3.67
C ARG A 680 -25.57 -0.22 4.32
N ALA A 681 -26.35 -0.91 3.50
CA ALA A 681 -27.47 -1.72 3.98
C ALA A 681 -27.09 -3.18 4.22
N PHE A 682 -25.96 -3.65 3.69
CA PHE A 682 -25.57 -5.06 3.80
C PHE A 682 -24.79 -5.35 5.08
N ILE A 683 -25.13 -6.46 5.71
CA ILE A 683 -24.48 -6.99 6.92
C ILE A 683 -24.01 -8.42 6.69
N MET A 684 -23.05 -8.85 7.51
CA MET A 684 -22.63 -10.24 7.62
C MET A 684 -22.82 -10.75 9.05
N VAL A 685 -23.28 -12.00 9.17
CA VAL A 685 -23.41 -12.76 10.43
C VAL A 685 -22.61 -14.05 10.32
N GLU A 686 -22.19 -14.62 11.44
CA GLU A 686 -21.56 -15.95 11.44
C GLU A 686 -22.56 -17.01 11.00
N ALA A 687 -22.14 -17.89 10.09
CA ALA A 687 -23.01 -18.95 9.59
C ALA A 687 -23.10 -20.10 10.61
N ALA A 688 -24.31 -20.61 10.83
CA ALA A 688 -24.54 -21.68 11.80
C ALA A 688 -24.26 -23.10 11.26
N ASP A 689 -24.05 -23.25 9.95
CA ASP A 689 -23.94 -24.56 9.28
C ASP A 689 -22.55 -25.21 9.34
N GLY A 690 -21.53 -24.46 9.78
CA GLY A 690 -20.13 -24.89 9.85
C GLY A 690 -19.46 -25.16 8.50
N LYS A 691 -20.15 -24.89 7.38
CA LYS A 691 -19.64 -25.07 6.01
C LYS A 691 -19.33 -23.73 5.37
N THR A 692 -20.28 -22.80 5.49
CA THR A 692 -20.14 -21.42 5.03
C THR A 692 -19.55 -20.60 6.16
N ARG A 693 -18.83 -19.53 5.85
CA ARG A 693 -18.18 -18.72 6.89
C ARG A 693 -19.13 -17.66 7.43
N PHE A 694 -19.83 -16.99 6.51
CA PHE A 694 -20.74 -15.91 6.82
C PHE A 694 -22.00 -16.03 6.00
N TRP A 695 -23.12 -15.63 6.59
CA TRP A 695 -24.35 -15.34 5.86
C TRP A 695 -24.51 -13.83 5.69
N TYR A 696 -25.13 -13.43 4.58
CA TYR A 696 -25.28 -12.03 4.21
C TYR A 696 -26.74 -11.65 4.15
N ALA A 697 -27.04 -10.42 4.58
CA ALA A 697 -28.39 -9.89 4.53
C ALA A 697 -28.40 -8.41 4.18
N ARG A 698 -29.44 -7.96 3.48
CA ARG A 698 -29.75 -6.54 3.34
C ARG A 698 -30.68 -6.13 4.47
N VAL A 699 -30.29 -5.12 5.24
CA VAL A 699 -31.14 -4.48 6.26
C VAL A 699 -32.14 -3.58 5.56
N LEU A 700 -33.42 -3.84 5.79
CA LEU A 700 -34.56 -3.08 5.27
C LEU A 700 -35.11 -2.10 6.33
N GLY A 701 -34.99 -2.45 7.61
CA GLY A 701 -35.45 -1.61 8.70
C GLY A 701 -34.70 -1.88 10.01
N ILE A 702 -34.53 -0.82 10.80
CA ILE A 702 -33.88 -0.87 12.11
C ILE A 702 -34.91 -0.43 13.15
N PHE A 703 -35.27 -1.32 14.08
CA PHE A 703 -36.34 -1.06 15.03
C PHE A 703 -35.92 -1.36 16.47
N HIS A 704 -36.55 -0.67 17.41
CA HIS A 704 -36.75 -1.21 18.75
C HIS A 704 -38.22 -1.24 19.12
N LEU A 705 -38.57 -2.12 20.05
CA LEU A 705 -39.92 -2.29 20.56
C LEU A 705 -39.90 -2.64 22.05
N GLN A 706 -41.06 -2.53 22.69
CA GLN A 706 -41.28 -2.91 24.09
C GLN A 706 -42.16 -4.16 24.12
N VAL A 707 -41.62 -5.22 24.68
CA VAL A 707 -42.21 -6.56 24.69
C VAL A 707 -42.59 -6.94 26.12
N VAL A 708 -43.81 -7.45 26.32
CA VAL A 708 -44.26 -8.03 27.59
C VAL A 708 -44.54 -9.50 27.37
N ASN A 709 -43.81 -10.36 28.07
CA ASN A 709 -44.16 -11.77 28.17
C ASN A 709 -45.28 -11.94 29.22
N THR A 710 -46.45 -12.41 28.78
CA THR A 710 -47.64 -12.56 29.61
C THR A 710 -47.58 -13.75 30.57
N THR A 711 -46.72 -14.75 30.29
CA THR A 711 -46.48 -15.91 31.15
C THR A 711 -45.45 -15.62 32.25
N SER A 712 -44.68 -14.53 32.13
CA SER A 712 -43.75 -14.09 33.16
C SER A 712 -44.47 -13.49 34.37
N THR A 713 -44.03 -13.87 35.57
CA THR A 713 -44.61 -13.43 36.86
C THR A 713 -44.51 -11.92 37.09
N ARG A 714 -43.56 -11.22 36.46
CA ARG A 714 -43.32 -9.79 36.70
C ARG A 714 -43.89 -8.85 35.61
N ARG A 715 -44.36 -9.36 34.46
CA ARG A 715 -44.97 -8.59 33.34
C ARG A 715 -44.34 -7.21 33.07
N ILE A 716 -43.01 -7.12 33.13
CA ILE A 716 -42.28 -5.86 32.93
C ILE A 716 -42.01 -5.72 31.43
N PRO A 717 -42.29 -4.56 30.82
CA PRO A 717 -41.87 -4.29 29.46
C PRO A 717 -40.35 -4.38 29.32
N GLN A 718 -39.90 -5.25 28.43
CA GLN A 718 -38.51 -5.41 28.04
C GLN A 718 -38.28 -4.76 26.68
N ARG A 719 -37.24 -3.93 26.57
CA ARG A 719 -36.81 -3.40 25.29
C ARG A 719 -36.13 -4.51 24.49
N MET A 720 -36.51 -4.66 23.22
CA MET A 720 -35.79 -5.51 22.27
C MET A 720 -35.50 -4.71 21.01
N ASP A 721 -34.28 -4.85 20.51
CA ASP A 721 -33.77 -4.23 19.30
C ASP A 721 -33.74 -5.30 18.20
N VAL A 722 -34.25 -4.98 17.01
CA VAL A 722 -34.39 -5.95 15.90
C VAL A 722 -34.06 -5.30 14.56
N LEU A 723 -33.42 -6.05 13.69
CA LEU A 723 -33.19 -5.69 12.29
C LEU A 723 -34.14 -6.48 11.43
N TRP A 724 -34.94 -5.79 10.62
CA TRP A 724 -35.72 -6.44 9.57
C TRP A 724 -34.87 -6.52 8.30
N ILE A 725 -34.73 -7.71 7.76
CA ILE A 725 -33.74 -8.02 6.74
C ILE A 725 -34.33 -8.84 5.58
N ARG A 726 -33.57 -8.88 4.48
CA ARG A 726 -33.73 -9.81 3.36
C ARG A 726 -32.45 -10.63 3.18
N TRP A 727 -32.57 -11.95 3.18
CA TRP A 727 -31.44 -12.87 3.13
C TRP A 727 -30.85 -13.00 1.72
N LEU A 728 -29.54 -13.20 1.66
CA LEU A 728 -28.82 -13.63 0.47
C LEU A 728 -28.26 -15.04 0.67
N GLY A 729 -28.42 -15.89 -0.34
CA GLY A 729 -27.88 -17.24 -0.39
C GLY A 729 -26.69 -17.34 -1.34
N GLU A 730 -25.86 -18.38 -1.15
CA GLU A 730 -24.81 -18.73 -2.10
C GLU A 730 -25.41 -19.14 -3.45
N ASP A 731 -24.72 -18.79 -4.53
CA ASP A 731 -25.06 -19.28 -5.87
C ASP A 731 -24.56 -20.72 -6.04
N PRO A 732 -25.46 -21.73 -6.11
CA PRO A 732 -25.06 -23.13 -6.17
C PRO A 732 -24.38 -23.51 -7.49
N GLU A 733 -24.51 -22.70 -8.54
CA GLU A 733 -23.91 -22.93 -9.85
C GLU A 733 -22.53 -22.26 -9.99
N TYR A 734 -22.06 -21.58 -8.94
CA TYR A 734 -20.83 -20.79 -8.97
C TYR A 734 -19.86 -21.15 -7.85
N VAL A 735 -18.60 -21.35 -8.23
CA VAL A 735 -17.51 -21.59 -7.27
C VAL A 735 -16.55 -20.40 -7.31
N GLY A 736 -16.65 -19.56 -6.28
CA GLY A 736 -15.72 -18.46 -6.00
C GLY A 736 -14.96 -18.72 -4.72
N ASN A 737 -13.63 -18.66 -4.76
CA ASN A 737 -12.78 -18.65 -3.59
C ASN A 737 -11.36 -18.23 -3.98
N ILE A 738 -10.50 -18.09 -2.98
CA ILE A 738 -9.10 -17.70 -3.15
C ILE A 738 -8.26 -18.72 -3.93
N GLY A 739 -8.57 -20.03 -3.83
CA GLY A 739 -7.85 -21.07 -4.55
C GLY A 739 -8.04 -20.96 -6.07
N VAL A 740 -9.28 -20.71 -6.51
CA VAL A 740 -9.60 -20.46 -7.93
C VAL A 740 -9.42 -18.98 -8.34
N ARG A 741 -9.09 -18.11 -7.38
CA ARG A 741 -8.87 -16.66 -7.57
C ARG A 741 -10.06 -15.95 -8.22
N LYS A 742 -11.25 -16.26 -7.71
CA LYS A 742 -12.53 -15.63 -8.07
C LYS A 742 -13.26 -15.17 -6.80
N LEU A 743 -13.99 -14.06 -6.90
CA LEU A 743 -14.80 -13.54 -5.79
C LEU A 743 -15.97 -14.49 -5.52
N GLU A 744 -16.36 -14.67 -4.26
CA GLU A 744 -17.59 -15.39 -3.90
C GLU A 744 -18.82 -14.64 -4.44
N ARG A 745 -19.85 -15.39 -4.85
CA ARG A 745 -21.09 -14.85 -5.43
C ARG A 745 -22.30 -15.27 -4.61
N VAL A 746 -23.17 -14.31 -4.34
CA VAL A 746 -24.41 -14.49 -3.57
C VAL A 746 -25.57 -13.79 -4.27
N GLY A 747 -26.78 -14.32 -4.13
CA GLY A 747 -28.01 -13.75 -4.68
C GLY A 747 -29.09 -13.65 -3.61
N TYR A 748 -30.13 -12.84 -3.82
CA TYR A 748 -31.26 -12.86 -2.87
C TYR A 748 -31.93 -14.22 -2.85
N VAL A 749 -32.32 -14.67 -1.65
CA VAL A 749 -33.20 -15.82 -1.52
C VAL A 749 -34.53 -15.49 -2.21
N PRO A 750 -35.00 -16.30 -3.18
CA PRO A 750 -36.25 -16.04 -3.89
C PRO A 750 -37.47 -16.00 -2.96
N GLU A 751 -38.53 -15.34 -3.42
CA GLU A 751 -39.80 -15.18 -2.70
C GLU A 751 -40.26 -16.50 -2.06
N GLY A 752 -40.42 -16.49 -0.74
CA GLY A 752 -40.72 -17.67 0.04
C GLY A 752 -40.51 -17.46 1.54
N PRO A 753 -40.70 -18.50 2.37
CA PRO A 753 -40.69 -18.40 3.83
C PRO A 753 -39.33 -18.00 4.42
N TYR A 754 -38.25 -18.05 3.63
CA TYR A 754 -36.88 -17.75 4.08
C TYR A 754 -36.28 -16.49 3.42
N ALA A 755 -37.07 -15.77 2.61
CA ALA A 755 -36.58 -14.58 1.91
C ALA A 755 -36.36 -13.39 2.85
N PHE A 756 -37.26 -13.21 3.82
CA PHE A 756 -37.25 -12.13 4.79
C PHE A 756 -37.18 -12.69 6.21
N GLY A 757 -36.66 -11.88 7.13
CA GLY A 757 -36.67 -12.23 8.55
C GLY A 757 -36.11 -11.16 9.45
N PHE A 758 -35.82 -11.54 10.68
CA PHE A 758 -35.29 -10.66 11.71
C PHE A 758 -33.95 -11.16 12.29
N VAL A 759 -33.03 -10.22 12.48
CA VAL A 759 -31.71 -10.46 13.10
C VAL A 759 -31.58 -9.63 14.37
N ASP A 760 -31.02 -10.25 15.40
CA ASP A 760 -30.56 -9.55 16.60
C ASP A 760 -29.32 -8.74 16.24
N PRO A 761 -29.28 -7.40 16.46
CA PRO A 761 -28.07 -6.61 16.23
C PRO A 761 -26.80 -7.18 16.90
N ASP A 762 -26.93 -7.94 18.00
CA ASP A 762 -25.80 -8.61 18.67
C ASP A 762 -25.14 -9.72 17.81
N LEU A 763 -25.84 -10.26 16.82
CA LEU A 763 -25.31 -11.30 15.92
C LEU A 763 -24.55 -10.72 14.71
N VAL A 764 -24.66 -9.41 14.48
CA VAL A 764 -24.01 -8.76 13.35
C VAL A 764 -22.51 -8.71 13.60
N VAL A 765 -21.73 -9.35 12.73
CA VAL A 765 -20.26 -9.33 12.83
C VAL A 765 -19.75 -7.95 12.41
N ARG A 766 -20.18 -7.46 11.25
CA ARG A 766 -19.90 -6.12 10.70
C ARG A 766 -20.71 -5.85 9.42
N ALA A 767 -20.52 -4.69 8.79
CA ALA A 767 -21.11 -4.43 7.47
C ALA A 767 -20.40 -5.24 6.37
N ALA A 768 -21.15 -5.65 5.34
CA ALA A 768 -20.61 -6.39 4.20
C ALA A 768 -20.52 -5.48 2.96
N HIS A 769 -19.41 -5.56 2.22
CA HIS A 769 -19.27 -4.84 0.94
C HIS A 769 -19.62 -5.78 -0.21
N LEU A 770 -20.85 -5.65 -0.71
CA LEU A 770 -21.36 -6.42 -1.83
C LEU A 770 -21.40 -5.55 -3.09
N ILE A 771 -20.81 -6.05 -4.19
CA ILE A 771 -20.76 -5.35 -5.48
C ILE A 771 -21.71 -6.07 -6.45
N PRO A 772 -22.65 -5.38 -7.10
CA PRO A 772 -23.54 -6.01 -8.06
C PRO A 772 -22.80 -6.74 -9.19
N SER A 773 -23.34 -7.87 -9.62
CA SER A 773 -22.86 -8.55 -10.81
C SER A 773 -23.46 -7.93 -12.07
N PHE A 774 -22.68 -7.05 -12.71
CA PHE A 774 -23.15 -6.27 -13.86
C PHE A 774 -23.43 -7.10 -15.12
N ILE A 775 -22.87 -8.31 -15.22
CA ILE A 775 -23.04 -9.17 -16.40
C ILE A 775 -24.44 -9.82 -16.46
N TYR A 776 -25.01 -10.16 -15.29
CA TYR A 776 -26.34 -10.75 -15.18
C TYR A 776 -27.44 -9.68 -15.13
N GLY A 777 -27.10 -8.49 -14.64
CA GLY A 777 -28.03 -7.37 -14.61
C GLY A 777 -29.07 -7.53 -13.50
N LYS A 778 -30.26 -7.00 -13.76
CA LYS A 778 -31.38 -7.00 -12.80
C LYS A 778 -32.49 -7.95 -13.26
N THR A 779 -33.23 -8.47 -12.29
CA THR A 779 -34.34 -9.41 -12.47
C THR A 779 -35.54 -9.03 -11.59
N ASP A 780 -36.74 -9.37 -12.07
CA ASP A 780 -38.00 -9.34 -11.34
C ASP A 780 -38.49 -10.74 -10.91
N ASP A 781 -37.70 -11.80 -11.17
CA ASP A 781 -38.04 -13.19 -10.86
C ASP A 781 -37.87 -13.54 -9.37
N LEU A 782 -37.01 -12.81 -8.65
CA LEU A 782 -36.67 -13.12 -7.25
C LEU A 782 -37.74 -12.69 -6.25
N LEU A 783 -38.53 -11.67 -6.60
CA LEU A 783 -39.58 -11.12 -5.75
C LEU A 783 -40.58 -10.38 -6.62
N THR A 784 -41.87 -10.71 -6.47
CA THR A 784 -42.96 -9.94 -7.09
C THR A 784 -42.82 -8.45 -6.77
N ARG A 785 -43.26 -7.56 -7.68
CA ARG A 785 -43.08 -6.10 -7.56
C ARG A 785 -43.28 -5.58 -6.13
N SER A 786 -42.19 -5.11 -5.54
CA SER A 786 -42.09 -4.72 -4.13
C SER A 786 -41.50 -3.32 -3.98
N LEU A 787 -41.90 -2.61 -2.93
CA LEU A 787 -41.24 -1.36 -2.50
C LEU A 787 -39.79 -1.58 -2.03
N TYR A 788 -39.40 -2.83 -1.76
CA TYR A 788 -38.11 -3.21 -1.18
C TYR A 788 -37.12 -3.80 -2.20
N TRP A 789 -37.40 -3.64 -3.50
CA TRP A 789 -36.42 -3.90 -4.54
C TRP A 789 -35.17 -3.01 -4.38
N ASP A 790 -34.05 -3.43 -4.97
CA ASP A 790 -32.85 -2.60 -5.08
C ASP A 790 -33.11 -1.31 -5.87
N SER A 791 -34.00 -1.37 -6.85
CA SER A 791 -34.32 -0.25 -7.72
C SER A 791 -35.71 -0.35 -8.33
N GLN A 792 -36.12 0.66 -9.10
CA GLN A 792 -37.39 0.64 -9.84
C GLN A 792 -37.43 -0.45 -10.94
N ASP A 793 -36.26 -0.93 -11.37
CA ASP A 793 -36.12 -1.92 -12.44
C ASP A 793 -35.92 -3.35 -11.90
N GLY A 794 -36.19 -3.59 -10.61
CA GLY A 794 -35.96 -4.88 -9.96
C GLY A 794 -34.70 -4.95 -9.11
N ASP A 795 -34.39 -6.18 -8.69
CA ASP A 795 -33.23 -6.55 -7.89
C ASP A 795 -32.04 -6.90 -8.78
N TRP A 796 -30.82 -6.73 -8.30
CA TRP A 796 -29.67 -7.36 -8.96
C TRP A 796 -29.77 -8.88 -8.82
N GLU A 797 -29.51 -9.60 -9.90
CA GLU A 797 -29.59 -11.07 -9.91
C GLU A 797 -28.59 -11.67 -8.93
N ASN A 798 -27.36 -11.16 -8.94
CA ASN A 798 -26.27 -11.62 -8.08
C ASN A 798 -25.38 -10.45 -7.63
N TYR A 799 -24.66 -10.69 -6.54
CA TYR A 799 -23.65 -9.83 -5.96
C TYR A 799 -22.35 -10.60 -5.74
N TYR A 800 -21.23 -9.91 -5.90
CA TYR A 800 -19.92 -10.40 -5.47
C TYR A 800 -19.59 -9.90 -4.07
N VAL A 801 -19.13 -10.82 -3.23
CA VAL A 801 -18.59 -10.51 -1.91
C VAL A 801 -17.17 -9.98 -2.09
N ASN A 802 -16.88 -8.79 -1.55
CA ASN A 802 -15.58 -8.16 -1.69
C ASN A 802 -14.70 -8.34 -0.43
N PRO A 803 -13.75 -9.31 -0.42
CA PRO A 803 -12.82 -9.49 0.70
C PRO A 803 -11.71 -8.42 0.73
N PHE A 804 -11.52 -7.66 -0.35
CA PHE A 804 -10.42 -6.70 -0.50
C PHE A 804 -10.78 -5.28 -0.05
N VAL A 805 -12.01 -5.07 0.43
CA VAL A 805 -12.50 -3.74 0.82
C VAL A 805 -11.63 -3.08 1.90
N ASP A 806 -11.13 -3.87 2.84
CA ASP A 806 -10.12 -3.45 3.80
C ASP A 806 -9.28 -4.63 4.30
N ARG A 807 -8.23 -4.31 5.06
CA ARG A 807 -7.28 -5.29 5.62
C ARG A 807 -7.96 -6.26 6.58
N ASP A 808 -8.97 -5.79 7.30
CA ASP A 808 -9.67 -6.59 8.29
C ASP A 808 -10.53 -7.65 7.59
N MET A 809 -11.29 -7.24 6.57
CA MET A 809 -12.11 -8.13 5.75
C MET A 809 -11.24 -9.20 5.10
N LEU A 810 -10.12 -8.83 4.47
CA LEU A 810 -9.21 -9.81 3.88
C LEU A 810 -8.72 -10.83 4.92
N SER A 811 -8.31 -10.34 6.10
CA SER A 811 -7.82 -11.20 7.18
C SER A 811 -8.92 -12.14 7.69
N ARG A 812 -10.18 -11.68 7.77
CA ARG A 812 -11.35 -12.51 8.11
C ARG A 812 -11.57 -13.61 7.09
N PHE A 813 -11.43 -13.35 5.80
CA PHE A 813 -11.57 -14.36 4.72
C PHE A 813 -10.38 -15.31 4.62
N LEU A 814 -9.19 -14.86 5.03
CA LEU A 814 -8.02 -15.74 5.14
C LEU A 814 -8.04 -16.60 6.41
N GLY A 815 -8.79 -16.18 7.45
CA GLY A 815 -8.71 -16.78 8.78
C GLY A 815 -7.38 -16.48 9.47
N THR A 816 -6.83 -15.28 9.23
CA THR A 816 -5.50 -14.88 9.71
C THR A 816 -5.58 -13.66 10.62
N GLY A 817 -4.55 -13.49 11.46
CA GLY A 817 -4.46 -12.39 12.42
C GLY A 817 -5.06 -12.76 13.78
N VAL A 818 -4.54 -12.14 14.83
CA VAL A 818 -4.86 -12.44 16.23
C VAL A 818 -6.34 -12.27 16.55
N GLY A 819 -7.00 -11.28 15.93
CA GLY A 819 -8.43 -11.02 16.16
C GLY A 819 -9.38 -12.02 15.51
N HIS A 820 -8.91 -12.85 14.57
CA HIS A 820 -9.77 -13.72 13.73
C HIS A 820 -9.39 -15.20 13.78
N THR A 821 -8.54 -15.61 14.72
CA THR A 821 -8.25 -17.04 14.93
C THR A 821 -9.44 -17.72 15.61
N HIS A 822 -10.25 -18.44 14.83
CA HIS A 822 -11.33 -19.29 15.34
C HIS A 822 -10.84 -20.74 15.52
N PRO A 823 -11.17 -21.42 16.64
CA PRO A 823 -11.01 -22.86 16.76
C PRO A 823 -11.91 -23.55 15.71
N GLY A 824 -11.31 -24.18 14.69
CA GLY A 824 -12.03 -24.98 13.70
C GLY A 824 -12.00 -24.47 12.25
N CYS A 825 -11.59 -23.22 12.01
CA CYS A 825 -11.37 -22.72 10.64
C CYS A 825 -9.89 -22.88 10.30
N ALA A 826 -9.53 -23.91 9.52
CA ALA A 826 -8.17 -24.04 9.01
C ALA A 826 -7.86 -22.82 8.13
N PRO A 827 -6.73 -22.11 8.36
CA PRO A 827 -6.37 -20.98 7.52
C PRO A 827 -6.23 -21.43 6.07
N VAL A 828 -6.71 -20.59 5.14
CA VAL A 828 -6.69 -20.97 3.72
C VAL A 828 -5.25 -20.93 3.22
N SER A 829 -4.67 -22.10 2.96
CA SER A 829 -3.29 -22.21 2.52
C SER A 829 -3.16 -21.81 1.05
N LEU A 830 -2.60 -20.63 0.80
CA LEU A 830 -2.22 -20.18 -0.54
C LEU A 830 -1.06 -21.00 -1.12
N THR A 831 -0.25 -21.64 -0.26
CA THR A 831 0.90 -22.46 -0.70
C THR A 831 0.48 -23.77 -1.35
N SER A 832 -0.70 -24.31 -1.01
CA SER A 832 -1.26 -25.53 -1.62
C SER A 832 -1.87 -25.27 -3.01
N ALA A 833 -2.35 -24.05 -3.27
CA ALA A 833 -2.94 -23.67 -4.56
C ALA A 833 -1.89 -23.61 -5.70
N ASN A 834 -0.61 -23.39 -5.37
CA ASN A 834 0.48 -23.47 -6.34
C ASN A 834 0.67 -24.88 -6.91
N VAL A 835 0.30 -25.94 -6.19
CA VAL A 835 0.51 -27.34 -6.59
C VAL A 835 -0.56 -27.81 -7.58
N ILE A 836 -1.78 -27.29 -7.49
CA ILE A 836 -2.92 -27.75 -8.31
C ILE A 836 -2.78 -27.29 -9.78
N GLU A 837 -2.12 -26.16 -10.05
CA GLU A 837 -1.93 -25.68 -11.43
C GLU A 837 -0.75 -26.34 -12.18
N ASP A 838 0.17 -27.00 -11.48
CA ASP A 838 1.33 -27.63 -12.12
C ASP A 838 1.01 -29.04 -12.67
N GLU A 839 -0.11 -29.66 -12.28
CA GLU A 839 -0.50 -31.00 -12.77
C GLU A 839 -1.23 -30.97 -14.13
N ASP A 840 -1.82 -29.83 -14.53
CA ASP A 840 -2.61 -29.74 -15.78
C ASP A 840 -1.79 -29.27 -17.00
N GLY A 841 -0.46 -29.13 -16.88
CA GLY A 841 0.39 -28.47 -17.87
C GLY A 841 1.51 -29.29 -18.54
N GLU A 842 1.86 -30.48 -18.05
CA GLU A 842 2.98 -31.27 -18.60
C GLU A 842 2.54 -32.55 -19.30
N ALA A 843 2.06 -32.40 -20.55
CA ALA A 843 2.09 -33.48 -21.52
C ALA A 843 3.20 -33.19 -22.56
N GLY A 844 4.36 -33.81 -22.35
CA GLY A 844 5.28 -34.15 -23.45
C GLY A 844 6.67 -33.52 -23.42
N ALA A 845 7.59 -34.10 -22.63
CA ALA A 845 8.99 -34.22 -23.03
C ALA A 845 9.64 -35.37 -22.24
N GLU A 846 9.81 -36.52 -22.90
CA GLU A 846 10.67 -37.61 -22.41
C GLU A 846 12.11 -37.08 -22.27
N ILE A 847 12.62 -37.05 -21.04
CA ILE A 847 14.06 -36.95 -20.79
C ILE A 847 14.50 -38.31 -20.25
N GLY A 848 15.31 -39.00 -21.04
CA GLY A 848 15.88 -40.30 -20.71
C GLY A 848 16.70 -40.26 -19.43
N SER A 849 16.43 -41.24 -18.57
CA SER A 849 17.20 -41.62 -17.40
C SER A 849 18.65 -41.94 -17.74
N LEU A 850 19.60 -41.37 -16.99
CA LEU A 850 20.93 -41.96 -16.81
C LEU A 850 21.30 -41.87 -15.33
N ASP A 851 21.61 -43.05 -14.80
CA ASP A 851 21.76 -43.42 -13.40
C ASP A 851 22.93 -42.76 -12.66
N GLU A 852 22.73 -42.65 -11.35
CA GLU A 852 23.73 -42.40 -10.33
C GLU A 852 24.81 -43.48 -10.28
N VAL A 853 26.09 -43.10 -10.15
CA VAL A 853 27.09 -43.91 -9.42
C VAL A 853 28.09 -43.00 -8.69
N GLY A 854 28.02 -43.01 -7.36
CA GLY A 854 29.14 -43.40 -6.48
C GLY A 854 30.34 -42.49 -6.25
N HIS A 855 30.47 -42.05 -4.98
CA HIS A 855 31.68 -41.70 -4.23
C HIS A 855 32.96 -42.48 -4.61
N ASP A 856 34.13 -41.82 -4.68
CA ASP A 856 35.27 -42.00 -3.75
C ASP A 856 36.44 -41.03 -4.08
N GLY A 857 37.28 -40.72 -3.08
CA GLY A 857 38.29 -39.67 -3.09
C GLY A 857 39.65 -40.00 -3.72
N GLY A 858 40.59 -39.06 -3.59
CA GLY A 858 42.01 -39.30 -3.88
C GLY A 858 42.77 -38.06 -4.35
N LEU A 859 43.76 -37.67 -3.55
CA LEU A 859 44.83 -36.69 -3.84
C LEU A 859 45.65 -37.10 -5.06
N GLU A 860 46.12 -36.14 -5.86
CA GLU A 860 47.55 -35.91 -6.19
C GLU A 860 47.74 -34.86 -7.30
N GLN A 861 49.00 -34.55 -7.55
CA GLN A 861 49.58 -33.26 -7.87
C GLN A 861 50.25 -33.31 -9.27
N VAL A 862 50.59 -32.13 -9.81
CA VAL A 862 51.62 -31.87 -10.86
C VAL A 862 51.23 -32.06 -12.34
N GLY A 863 51.54 -31.04 -13.17
CA GLY A 863 51.82 -31.23 -14.60
C GLY A 863 51.69 -30.00 -15.49
N GLU A 864 52.78 -29.24 -15.67
CA GLU A 864 52.97 -28.20 -16.68
C GLU A 864 52.93 -28.73 -18.13
N ARG A 865 52.55 -27.85 -19.09
CA ARG A 865 53.19 -27.56 -20.41
C ARG A 865 52.15 -26.94 -21.38
N SER A 866 52.29 -25.68 -21.81
CA SER A 866 52.97 -25.20 -23.05
C SER A 866 52.48 -25.94 -24.31
N CYS A 867 52.21 -25.38 -25.48
CA CYS A 867 52.31 -24.07 -26.11
C CYS A 867 51.77 -24.27 -27.57
N GLU A 868 51.54 -23.18 -28.29
CA GLU A 868 51.81 -22.99 -29.74
C GLU A 868 50.61 -22.67 -30.66
N ASP A 869 50.66 -21.43 -31.16
CA ASP A 869 50.09 -20.91 -32.39
C ASP A 869 50.51 -21.74 -33.63
N PRO A 870 49.86 -21.50 -34.78
CA PRO A 870 50.67 -20.96 -35.87
C PRO A 870 50.04 -19.76 -36.59
N LYS A 871 50.94 -18.84 -36.97
CA LYS A 871 50.72 -17.60 -37.72
C LYS A 871 50.81 -17.78 -39.23
N SER A 872 50.09 -16.87 -39.93
CA SER A 872 50.43 -16.19 -41.20
C SER A 872 50.37 -17.05 -42.47
N SER A 873 50.06 -16.56 -43.68
CA SER A 873 50.16 -15.25 -44.36
C SER A 873 49.37 -15.39 -45.70
N GLY A 874 48.95 -14.40 -46.49
CA GLY A 874 49.02 -12.95 -46.47
C GLY A 874 48.49 -12.36 -47.81
N LYS A 875 48.25 -11.05 -47.78
CA LYS A 875 48.29 -10.02 -48.86
C LYS A 875 47.29 -10.03 -50.03
N GLY A 876 46.59 -8.90 -50.13
CA GLY A 876 46.10 -8.31 -51.37
C GLY A 876 45.24 -7.08 -51.08
N GLY A 877 45.84 -5.88 -51.09
CA GLY A 877 45.15 -4.61 -50.84
C GLY A 877 44.56 -3.98 -52.09
N ILE A 878 43.44 -3.26 -51.93
CA ILE A 878 43.01 -2.14 -52.78
C ILE A 878 42.38 -1.09 -51.85
N GLU A 879 42.86 0.15 -51.98
CA GLU A 879 42.41 1.35 -51.30
C GLU A 879 41.00 1.77 -51.76
N SER A 880 40.13 2.15 -50.82
CA SER A 880 39.14 3.20 -51.06
C SER A 880 38.71 3.84 -49.74
N GLU A 881 38.83 5.16 -49.68
CA GLU A 881 38.33 6.01 -48.61
C GLU A 881 36.80 5.88 -48.49
N VAL A 882 36.28 5.57 -47.30
CA VAL A 882 34.88 5.88 -46.96
C VAL A 882 34.81 6.45 -45.54
N ASN A 883 34.31 7.68 -45.51
CA ASN A 883 34.02 8.51 -44.37
C ASN A 883 32.60 8.19 -43.84
N SER A 884 32.35 8.61 -42.61
CA SER A 884 31.04 8.78 -41.94
C SER A 884 30.43 7.60 -41.15
N GLU A 885 30.48 7.83 -39.85
CA GLU A 885 29.62 7.34 -38.76
C GLU A 885 28.12 7.49 -39.10
N THR A 886 27.33 6.46 -38.80
CA THR A 886 25.90 6.60 -38.48
C THR A 886 25.52 5.54 -37.45
N GLU A 887 25.43 5.97 -36.19
CA GLU A 887 24.71 5.25 -35.13
C GLU A 887 23.23 5.17 -35.52
N SER A 888 22.70 3.96 -35.58
CA SER A 888 21.28 3.72 -35.81
C SER A 888 20.52 3.78 -34.48
N GLU A 889 19.57 4.71 -34.42
CA GLU A 889 18.57 4.84 -33.36
C GLU A 889 17.85 3.50 -33.13
N LYS A 890 17.87 3.02 -31.89
CA LYS A 890 16.98 1.96 -31.39
C LYS A 890 16.14 2.48 -30.24
N GLY A 891 14.82 2.50 -30.50
CA GLY A 891 13.73 2.20 -29.57
C GLY A 891 13.79 2.85 -28.19
N SER A 892 13.19 4.04 -28.08
CA SER A 892 12.76 4.58 -26.78
C SER A 892 11.75 3.63 -26.14
N VAL A 893 12.16 2.94 -25.08
CA VAL A 893 11.23 2.32 -24.14
C VAL A 893 10.49 3.47 -23.46
N ASP A 894 9.18 3.61 -23.75
CA ASP A 894 8.28 4.60 -23.14
C ASP A 894 8.26 4.43 -21.61
N SER A 895 9.14 5.16 -20.92
CA SER A 895 9.10 5.40 -19.47
C SER A 895 8.55 6.80 -19.14
N ASP A 896 7.77 7.37 -20.04
CA ASP A 896 7.21 8.73 -19.97
C ASP A 896 6.06 8.91 -18.94
N ILE A 897 5.78 7.91 -18.09
CA ILE A 897 4.69 7.98 -17.10
C ILE A 897 5.09 8.78 -15.84
N ASP A 898 6.38 9.04 -15.61
CA ASP A 898 6.86 9.68 -14.37
C ASP A 898 7.04 11.22 -14.47
N ASP A 899 6.82 11.84 -15.64
CA ASP A 899 6.92 13.32 -15.81
C ASP A 899 5.57 14.08 -15.71
N GLU A 900 4.43 13.39 -15.54
CA GLU A 900 3.08 14.02 -15.51
C GLU A 900 2.70 14.68 -14.16
N VAL A 901 3.61 14.79 -13.19
CA VAL A 901 3.26 15.33 -11.84
C VAL A 901 3.46 16.86 -11.72
N ALA A 902 4.04 17.54 -12.71
CA ALA A 902 4.47 18.93 -12.54
C ALA A 902 3.64 20.03 -13.22
N GLU A 903 2.75 19.72 -14.17
CA GLU A 903 2.06 20.76 -14.98
C GLU A 903 0.58 20.46 -15.25
N ASP A 904 -0.28 20.36 -14.21
CA ASP A 904 -1.70 20.79 -14.34
C ASP A 904 -2.50 20.83 -13.01
N LEU A 905 -1.88 21.26 -11.90
CA LEU A 905 -2.60 21.51 -10.63
C LEU A 905 -3.26 22.90 -10.61
N GLY A 906 -4.20 23.11 -11.53
CA GLY A 906 -5.04 24.30 -11.59
C GLY A 906 -6.42 24.11 -10.94
N LEU A 907 -6.54 24.49 -9.66
CA LEU A 907 -7.76 24.91 -8.94
C LEU A 907 -8.86 23.82 -8.71
N ALA A 908 -9.56 23.69 -7.58
CA ALA A 908 -9.66 24.43 -6.33
C ALA A 908 -9.98 23.41 -5.20
N ASP A 909 -9.15 23.32 -4.16
CA ASP A 909 -9.48 22.58 -2.93
C ASP A 909 -10.18 23.54 -1.96
N ASP A 910 -11.49 23.70 -2.11
CA ASP A 910 -12.34 24.16 -1.03
C ASP A 910 -12.64 22.96 -0.13
N ASP A 911 -11.75 22.67 0.82
CA ASP A 911 -12.04 21.77 1.92
C ASP A 911 -11.83 22.47 3.26
N LEU A 912 -12.98 22.76 3.88
CA LEU A 912 -13.15 22.92 5.32
C LEU A 912 -12.39 21.82 6.05
N ILE A 913 -11.80 22.19 7.19
CA ILE A 913 -11.08 21.29 8.10
C ILE A 913 -12.10 20.28 8.64
N TRP A 914 -12.29 19.17 7.92
CA TRP A 914 -12.97 17.98 8.43
C TRP A 914 -11.94 17.11 9.15
N GLU A 915 -12.30 16.66 10.34
CA GLU A 915 -11.46 15.88 11.23
C GLU A 915 -11.05 14.58 10.57
N PHE A 916 -9.76 14.46 10.28
CA PHE A 916 -9.12 13.21 9.91
C PHE A 916 -8.86 12.44 11.20
N ASP A 917 -9.85 11.64 11.58
CA ASP A 917 -9.64 10.60 12.57
C ASP A 917 -9.08 9.36 11.87
N TYR A 918 -7.79 9.11 12.07
CA TYR A 918 -7.22 7.81 11.79
C TYR A 918 -7.55 6.95 13.00
N GLY A 919 -8.66 6.20 12.91
CA GLY A 919 -9.06 5.11 13.82
C GLY A 919 -8.51 5.23 15.23
N HIS A 920 -9.31 5.84 16.10
CA HIS A 920 -9.28 5.51 17.52
C HIS A 920 -9.97 4.18 17.77
#